data_AF-A0A6G0IH38-F1
#
_entry.id   AF-A0A6G0IH38-F1
#
_cell.length_a   1.000
_cell.length_b   1.000
_cell.length_c   1.000
_cell.angle_alpha   90.00
_cell.angle_beta   90.00
_cell.angle_gamma   90.00
#
_symmetry.space_group_name_H-M   'P 1'
#
loop_
_entity.id
_entity.type
_entity.pdbx_description
1 polymer ?
#
loop_
_entity_poly.entity_id
_entity_poly.type
_entity_poly.pdbx_seq_one_letter_code
_entity_poly.pdbx_strand_id
1 'polypeptide(L)'
;MKLYVFQVNNGSTLTFDTDLAVQTVLELKHAIQAKYKIATQHQVLVVNGGECMAAERRVCSYSAGTETNPIFLFNKEMILCDRDPTIPKTTFSIESEIQVKVEESLLMPAVFHTVASRTQLALEMFEVANKLSSFCERLVHDEHLQHQGWAAIMANLDDCTLSYQKLLMKFDTAYVNYQRDLEEIKAKLSKLGTAVSVMARIPLLECLTRHSYRESMEKSSSTPEKDSDETEEEKSTDSVLYTAGAQRPSKLSPSFSASGTAATHEPAGDQETNEMTDSGGLRAALLDDDTPEFANPSCFNVTLLDWINVQDRPNDVESVVRKCFDSINRLDPRIIQPFLTDCRDTIGKLDNQNMKAIKGLEDRLYALDQMIASCKKLVNEQKELAQGFLANQKRAENLKDTSVLPDLCLSHTNQLMIMLNNHRKLLDIKKKCTTAKQELANNLQVRLKWCCYVMLHADQDGEKLQALLRLLTELMERVRVVEALSTVPQMYCLAVVEVVRRKMFMRHYREWAYALVKDGKLLYEAEKFKRESFGKLFRKSFLRNRLFRGLDSWPPTSFCTRKPRRFDDELPDISVEDLQYLKSCCPLEVQPFLMVPTMCDFEPLNRHVETLHQLVQAAQSVDEMSQTITDLLNEQRASYSRSTHRSSVFTPQSESIPGTTTPMSSKTPSSLNLQGPSCQPLHVPVPAPLEDLSPDSIDAQTFDFETIGPSEHGSSPAAGIP
;
A
#
# COMPACT_ATOMS: atom_id res chain seq x y z
N MET A 1 -24.34 -35.80 -5.69
CA MET A 1 -23.28 -35.81 -6.74
C MET A 1 -21.98 -36.21 -6.02
N LYS A 2 -20.78 -36.04 -6.58
CA LYS A 2 -19.51 -36.21 -5.83
C LYS A 2 -18.54 -35.07 -6.15
N LEU A 3 -17.69 -34.74 -5.19
CA LEU A 3 -16.53 -33.87 -5.36
C LEU A 3 -15.26 -34.75 -5.48
N TYR A 4 -14.42 -34.48 -6.47
CA TYR A 4 -13.24 -35.28 -6.82
C TYR A 4 -11.95 -34.50 -6.53
N VAL A 5 -11.06 -35.11 -5.75
CA VAL A 5 -9.72 -34.57 -5.44
C VAL A 5 -8.69 -35.63 -5.82
N PHE A 6 -7.75 -35.31 -6.71
CA PHE A 6 -6.81 -36.27 -7.26
C PHE A 6 -5.42 -36.11 -6.63
N GLN A 7 -4.95 -37.14 -5.93
CA GLN A 7 -3.63 -37.13 -5.29
C GLN A 7 -2.55 -37.54 -6.29
N VAL A 8 -1.81 -36.55 -6.80
CA VAL A 8 -0.84 -36.71 -7.90
C VAL A 8 0.33 -37.63 -7.50
N ASN A 9 0.72 -37.63 -6.21
CA ASN A 9 1.88 -38.37 -5.68
C ASN A 9 1.92 -39.86 -6.04
N ASN A 10 0.75 -40.53 -6.09
CA ASN A 10 0.62 -41.96 -6.35
C ASN A 10 -0.56 -42.28 -7.29
N GLY A 11 -1.15 -41.25 -7.91
CA GLY A 11 -2.33 -41.32 -8.76
C GLY A 11 -3.56 -41.89 -8.06
N SER A 12 -3.98 -41.29 -6.94
CA SER A 12 -5.16 -41.78 -6.18
C SER A 12 -6.33 -40.79 -6.23
N THR A 13 -7.46 -41.20 -6.79
CA THR A 13 -8.70 -40.42 -6.76
C THR A 13 -9.38 -40.49 -5.38
N LEU A 14 -9.39 -39.37 -4.66
CA LEU A 14 -10.15 -39.17 -3.42
C LEU A 14 -11.54 -38.64 -3.76
N THR A 15 -12.58 -39.11 -3.07
CA THR A 15 -13.97 -38.66 -3.30
C THR A 15 -14.64 -38.16 -2.03
N PHE A 16 -15.38 -37.06 -2.18
CA PHE A 16 -16.07 -36.34 -1.12
C PHE A 16 -17.52 -36.05 -1.54
N ASP A 17 -18.35 -35.61 -0.59
CA ASP A 17 -19.69 -35.14 -0.91
C ASP A 17 -19.65 -33.81 -1.69
N THR A 18 -20.67 -33.56 -2.50
CA THR A 18 -20.81 -32.29 -3.24
C THR A 18 -21.13 -31.12 -2.31
N ASP A 19 -21.65 -31.36 -1.11
CA ASP A 19 -21.87 -30.30 -0.12
C ASP A 19 -20.55 -29.58 0.28
N LEU A 20 -19.39 -30.25 0.18
CA LEU A 20 -18.09 -29.61 0.38
C LEU A 20 -17.71 -28.63 -0.76
N ALA A 21 -18.41 -28.63 -1.89
CA ALA A 21 -18.16 -27.67 -2.97
C ALA A 21 -18.61 -26.24 -2.59
N VAL A 22 -19.66 -26.08 -1.78
CA VAL A 22 -20.13 -24.75 -1.35
C VAL A 22 -19.38 -24.20 -0.13
N GLN A 23 -18.55 -25.02 0.51
CA GLN A 23 -17.75 -24.66 1.68
C GLN A 23 -16.38 -24.05 1.31
N THR A 24 -15.64 -23.59 2.32
CA THR A 24 -14.28 -23.05 2.12
C THR A 24 -13.27 -24.13 1.74
N VAL A 25 -12.19 -23.73 1.07
CA VAL A 25 -11.04 -24.59 0.80
C VAL A 25 -10.40 -25.08 2.11
N LEU A 26 -10.43 -24.29 3.18
CA LEU A 26 -9.98 -24.72 4.51
C LEU A 26 -10.78 -25.91 5.05
N GLU A 27 -12.12 -25.89 4.91
CA GLU A 27 -12.98 -27.01 5.29
C GLU A 27 -12.72 -28.26 4.43
N LEU A 28 -12.46 -28.09 3.12
CA LEU A 28 -12.01 -29.20 2.27
C LEU A 28 -10.69 -29.79 2.76
N LYS A 29 -9.71 -28.94 3.15
CA LYS A 29 -8.45 -29.43 3.72
C LYS A 29 -8.66 -30.18 5.04
N HIS A 30 -9.56 -29.72 5.90
CA HIS A 30 -9.93 -30.45 7.12
C HIS A 30 -10.66 -31.77 6.82
N ALA A 31 -11.51 -31.83 5.80
CA ALA A 31 -12.15 -33.07 5.36
C ALA A 31 -11.13 -34.10 4.83
N ILE A 32 -10.13 -33.64 4.05
CA ILE A 32 -8.99 -34.46 3.61
C ILE A 32 -8.20 -34.97 4.82
N GLN A 33 -7.89 -34.11 5.81
CA GLN A 33 -7.18 -34.52 7.03
C GLN A 33 -7.99 -35.53 7.86
N ALA A 34 -9.28 -35.31 8.05
CA ALA A 34 -10.14 -36.19 8.84
C ALA A 34 -10.22 -37.60 8.21
N LYS A 35 -10.41 -37.68 6.89
CA LYS A 35 -10.66 -38.92 6.15
C LYS A 35 -9.38 -39.66 5.73
N TYR A 36 -8.34 -38.94 5.30
CA TYR A 36 -7.11 -39.50 4.70
C TYR A 36 -5.84 -39.19 5.50
N LYS A 37 -5.95 -38.54 6.66
CA LYS A 37 -4.86 -38.27 7.65
C LYS A 37 -3.70 -37.37 7.19
N ILE A 38 -3.78 -36.79 5.99
CA ILE A 38 -2.82 -35.77 5.51
C ILE A 38 -3.06 -34.46 6.26
N ALA A 39 -2.12 -33.97 7.05
CA ALA A 39 -2.28 -32.70 7.80
C ALA A 39 -2.39 -31.49 6.86
N THR A 40 -3.19 -30.48 7.23
CA THR A 40 -3.48 -29.28 6.41
C THR A 40 -2.23 -28.58 5.88
N GLN A 41 -1.17 -28.49 6.68
CA GLN A 41 0.13 -27.90 6.34
C GLN A 41 0.88 -28.64 5.21
N HIS A 42 0.61 -29.93 5.02
CA HIS A 42 1.21 -30.75 3.97
C HIS A 42 0.34 -30.82 2.70
N GLN A 43 -0.88 -30.26 2.71
CA GLN A 43 -1.78 -30.24 1.56
C GLN A 43 -1.58 -28.98 0.70
N VAL A 44 -0.93 -29.13 -0.46
CA VAL A 44 -1.02 -28.15 -1.55
C VAL A 44 -2.19 -28.57 -2.44
N LEU A 45 -3.16 -27.66 -2.63
CA LEU A 45 -4.30 -27.85 -3.52
C LEU A 45 -4.16 -26.88 -4.69
N VAL A 46 -4.16 -27.42 -5.91
CA VAL A 46 -3.96 -26.68 -7.17
C VAL A 46 -5.08 -27.08 -8.12
N VAL A 47 -5.57 -26.15 -8.93
CA VAL A 47 -6.53 -26.45 -10.01
C VAL A 47 -5.85 -26.42 -11.37
N ASN A 48 -6.51 -26.98 -12.38
CA ASN A 48 -6.04 -26.93 -13.75
C ASN A 48 -5.79 -25.48 -14.19
N GLY A 49 -4.65 -25.22 -14.86
CA GLY A 49 -4.11 -23.88 -15.10
C GLY A 49 -3.15 -23.35 -14.02
N GLY A 50 -2.97 -24.05 -12.89
CA GLY A 50 -1.90 -23.77 -11.91
C GLY A 50 -2.25 -22.79 -10.78
N GLU A 51 -3.51 -22.37 -10.62
CA GLU A 51 -3.90 -21.56 -9.47
C GLU A 51 -3.90 -22.41 -8.17
N CYS A 52 -3.10 -22.00 -7.18
CA CYS A 52 -3.15 -22.54 -5.82
C CYS A 52 -4.43 -22.09 -5.12
N MET A 53 -5.16 -23.03 -4.52
CA MET A 53 -6.45 -22.73 -3.88
C MET A 53 -6.27 -21.99 -2.55
N ALA A 54 -6.81 -20.77 -2.48
CA ALA A 54 -6.78 -19.91 -1.29
C ALA A 54 -7.78 -20.38 -0.24
N ALA A 55 -7.36 -20.42 1.03
CA ALA A 55 -8.05 -21.14 2.11
C ALA A 55 -9.45 -20.60 2.44
N GLU A 56 -9.62 -19.28 2.32
CA GLU A 56 -10.82 -18.51 2.62
C GLU A 56 -11.84 -18.46 1.48
N ARG A 57 -11.44 -18.83 0.26
CA ARG A 57 -12.36 -18.93 -0.88
C ARG A 57 -13.19 -20.21 -0.81
N ARG A 58 -14.34 -20.22 -1.48
CA ARG A 58 -15.18 -21.41 -1.62
C ARG A 58 -14.63 -22.35 -2.68
N VAL A 59 -14.77 -23.65 -2.49
CA VAL A 59 -14.32 -24.66 -3.46
C VAL A 59 -14.97 -24.41 -4.84
N CYS A 60 -16.26 -24.09 -4.88
CA CYS A 60 -17.00 -23.80 -6.11
C CYS A 60 -16.71 -22.43 -6.77
N SER A 61 -15.82 -21.59 -6.23
CA SER A 61 -15.30 -20.45 -7.02
C SER A 61 -14.22 -20.89 -8.01
N TYR A 62 -13.74 -22.13 -7.90
CA TYR A 62 -12.84 -22.76 -8.84
C TYR A 62 -13.62 -23.72 -9.74
N SER A 63 -13.35 -23.70 -11.05
CA SER A 63 -14.03 -24.53 -12.07
C SER A 63 -13.53 -25.98 -12.10
N ALA A 64 -13.34 -26.59 -10.93
CA ALA A 64 -12.70 -27.91 -10.74
C ALA A 64 -13.47 -28.78 -9.73
N GLY A 65 -13.03 -30.03 -9.57
CA GLY A 65 -13.62 -31.00 -8.64
C GLY A 65 -14.54 -32.05 -9.30
N THR A 66 -14.48 -32.19 -10.62
CA THR A 66 -15.18 -33.24 -11.38
C THR A 66 -14.27 -34.42 -11.70
N GLU A 67 -14.82 -35.52 -12.21
CA GLU A 67 -14.06 -36.71 -12.60
C GLU A 67 -13.03 -36.43 -13.71
N THR A 68 -13.36 -35.56 -14.67
CA THR A 68 -12.48 -35.17 -15.79
C THR A 68 -11.67 -33.90 -15.53
N ASN A 69 -11.94 -33.17 -14.45
CA ASN A 69 -11.18 -31.99 -14.03
C ASN A 69 -11.18 -31.90 -12.48
N PRO A 70 -10.43 -32.77 -11.80
CA PRO A 70 -10.41 -32.83 -10.33
C PRO A 70 -9.63 -31.65 -9.74
N ILE A 71 -9.69 -31.50 -8.42
CA ILE A 71 -8.76 -30.66 -7.68
C ILE A 71 -7.47 -31.47 -7.47
N PHE A 72 -6.30 -30.97 -7.88
CA PHE A 72 -5.04 -31.67 -7.69
C PHE A 72 -4.51 -31.46 -6.28
N LEU A 73 -4.21 -32.56 -5.59
CA LEU A 73 -3.61 -32.60 -4.27
C LEU A 73 -2.17 -33.12 -4.36
N PHE A 74 -1.24 -32.33 -3.83
CA PHE A 74 0.13 -32.73 -3.57
C PHE A 74 0.35 -32.79 -2.06
N ASN A 75 0.66 -33.99 -1.55
CA ASN A 75 1.07 -34.18 -0.16
C ASN A 75 2.58 -33.93 -0.02
N LYS A 76 2.98 -32.83 0.62
CA LYS A 76 4.39 -32.48 0.90
C LYS A 76 5.13 -33.58 1.66
N GLU A 77 4.46 -34.27 2.58
CA GLU A 77 5.05 -35.37 3.37
C GLU A 77 5.50 -36.53 2.47
N MET A 78 4.67 -36.90 1.48
CA MET A 78 5.00 -37.95 0.50
C MET A 78 6.00 -37.49 -0.56
N ILE A 79 6.07 -36.19 -0.86
CA ILE A 79 7.14 -35.65 -1.72
C ILE A 79 8.48 -35.79 -1.01
N LEU A 80 8.56 -35.32 0.24
CA LEU A 80 9.83 -35.23 0.98
C LEU A 80 10.29 -36.59 1.56
N CYS A 81 9.43 -37.59 1.64
CA CYS A 81 9.80 -38.93 2.11
C CYS A 81 10.81 -39.63 1.17
N ASP A 82 11.74 -40.41 1.73
CA ASP A 82 12.71 -41.22 0.99
C ASP A 82 12.22 -42.64 0.66
N ARG A 83 10.91 -42.84 0.71
CA ARG A 83 10.24 -44.09 0.28
C ARG A 83 9.52 -43.84 -1.04
N ASP A 84 9.71 -44.74 -1.99
CA ASP A 84 9.00 -44.76 -3.26
C ASP A 84 7.47 -44.69 -3.07
N PRO A 85 6.73 -43.95 -3.93
CA PRO A 85 5.29 -43.84 -3.86
C PRO A 85 4.63 -45.17 -4.23
N THR A 86 4.16 -45.92 -3.24
CA THR A 86 3.50 -47.21 -3.47
C THR A 86 2.11 -47.02 -4.09
N ILE A 87 1.89 -47.54 -5.30
CA ILE A 87 0.54 -47.61 -5.89
C ILE A 87 -0.26 -48.80 -5.29
N PRO A 88 -1.59 -48.69 -5.09
CA PRO A 88 -2.41 -49.77 -4.53
C PRO A 88 -2.46 -51.04 -5.41
N LYS A 89 -1.66 -52.06 -5.06
CA LYS A 89 -1.61 -53.35 -5.76
C LYS A 89 -2.93 -54.13 -5.57
N THR A 90 -3.73 -54.21 -6.64
CA THR A 90 -5.02 -54.93 -6.63
C THR A 90 -4.87 -56.29 -7.32
N THR A 91 -4.73 -57.35 -6.53
CA THR A 91 -4.81 -58.75 -7.01
C THR A 91 -6.23 -59.25 -6.77
N PHE A 92 -6.87 -59.86 -7.77
CA PHE A 92 -8.19 -60.47 -7.60
C PHE A 92 -7.97 -61.99 -7.48
N SER A 93 -8.34 -62.63 -6.35
CA SER A 93 -8.01 -64.06 -6.06
C SER A 93 -8.24 -65.01 -7.24
N ILE A 94 -9.38 -64.81 -7.91
CA ILE A 94 -9.85 -65.61 -9.04
C ILE A 94 -8.85 -65.59 -10.23
N GLU A 95 -8.08 -64.52 -10.43
CA GLU A 95 -7.12 -64.39 -11.55
C GLU A 95 -6.15 -65.57 -11.67
N SER A 96 -5.65 -66.03 -10.52
CA SER A 96 -4.74 -67.18 -10.37
C SER A 96 -5.46 -68.53 -10.48
N GLU A 97 -6.73 -68.59 -10.11
CA GLU A 97 -7.52 -69.83 -10.06
C GLU A 97 -8.01 -70.26 -11.46
N ILE A 98 -8.28 -69.30 -12.35
CA ILE A 98 -8.82 -69.57 -13.71
C ILE A 98 -8.01 -70.59 -14.50
N GLN A 99 -6.67 -70.57 -14.43
CA GLN A 99 -5.86 -71.55 -15.16
C GLN A 99 -6.08 -72.97 -14.64
N VAL A 100 -6.06 -73.16 -13.32
CA VAL A 100 -6.29 -74.47 -12.68
C VAL A 100 -7.70 -74.97 -12.99
N LYS A 101 -8.71 -74.10 -12.88
CA LYS A 101 -10.11 -74.42 -13.22
C LYS A 101 -10.27 -74.86 -14.68
N VAL A 102 -9.54 -74.25 -15.63
CA VAL A 102 -9.54 -74.72 -17.03
C VAL A 102 -8.86 -76.08 -17.15
N GLU A 103 -7.68 -76.27 -16.57
CA GLU A 103 -6.90 -77.51 -16.64
C GLU A 103 -7.64 -78.71 -16.02
N GLU A 104 -8.27 -78.54 -14.85
CA GLU A 104 -9.16 -79.54 -14.24
C GLU A 104 -10.38 -79.83 -15.14
N SER A 105 -10.98 -78.79 -15.71
CA SER A 105 -12.16 -78.91 -16.56
C SER A 105 -11.91 -79.69 -17.85
N LEU A 106 -10.67 -79.68 -18.37
CA LEU A 106 -10.26 -80.51 -19.51
C LEU A 106 -10.37 -82.01 -19.24
N LEU A 107 -10.21 -82.45 -17.98
CA LEU A 107 -10.21 -83.85 -17.57
C LEU A 107 -11.62 -84.43 -17.33
N MET A 108 -12.67 -83.60 -17.34
CA MET A 108 -14.04 -84.04 -17.09
C MET A 108 -14.62 -84.89 -18.25
N PRO A 109 -15.43 -85.93 -17.95
CA PRO A 109 -16.05 -86.80 -18.95
C PRO A 109 -17.15 -86.08 -19.76
N ALA A 110 -17.51 -86.62 -20.93
CA ALA A 110 -18.52 -86.03 -21.82
C ALA A 110 -19.97 -86.27 -21.34
N VAL A 111 -20.41 -85.49 -20.35
CA VAL A 111 -21.77 -85.53 -19.77
C VAL A 111 -22.38 -84.13 -19.67
N PHE A 112 -23.71 -84.02 -19.55
CA PHE A 112 -24.41 -82.73 -19.43
C PHE A 112 -23.88 -81.83 -18.30
N HIS A 113 -23.48 -82.41 -17.16
CA HIS A 113 -22.84 -81.68 -16.05
C HIS A 113 -21.56 -80.97 -16.49
N THR A 114 -20.74 -81.60 -17.33
CA THR A 114 -19.50 -81.02 -17.87
C THR A 114 -19.79 -79.85 -18.81
N VAL A 115 -20.83 -79.95 -19.63
CA VAL A 115 -21.29 -78.85 -20.51
C VAL A 115 -21.75 -77.63 -19.68
N ALA A 116 -22.51 -77.87 -18.61
CA ALA A 116 -22.94 -76.81 -17.68
C ALA A 116 -21.76 -76.20 -16.89
N SER A 117 -20.89 -77.03 -16.32
CA SER A 117 -19.70 -76.59 -15.58
C SER A 117 -18.74 -75.76 -16.46
N ARG A 118 -18.47 -76.21 -17.69
CA ARG A 118 -17.67 -75.45 -18.67
C ARG A 118 -18.31 -74.13 -19.06
N THR A 119 -19.64 -74.08 -19.14
CA THR A 119 -20.38 -72.84 -19.40
C THR A 119 -20.29 -71.86 -18.23
N GLN A 120 -20.39 -72.35 -16.99
CA GLN A 120 -20.20 -71.52 -15.79
C GLN A 120 -18.78 -70.97 -15.70
N LEU A 121 -17.76 -71.77 -16.04
CA LEU A 121 -16.37 -71.33 -16.11
C LEU A 121 -16.15 -70.25 -17.20
N ALA A 122 -16.74 -70.42 -18.39
CA ALA A 122 -16.67 -69.41 -19.44
C ALA A 122 -17.31 -68.08 -19.02
N LEU A 123 -18.44 -68.12 -18.29
CA LEU A 123 -19.07 -66.94 -17.71
C LEU A 123 -18.20 -66.28 -16.63
N GLU A 124 -17.58 -67.07 -15.74
CA GLU A 124 -16.63 -66.58 -14.73
C GLU A 124 -15.40 -65.90 -15.38
N MET A 125 -14.84 -66.50 -16.43
CA MET A 125 -13.71 -65.93 -17.19
C MET A 125 -14.09 -64.60 -17.87
N PHE A 126 -15.32 -64.47 -18.40
CA PHE A 126 -15.81 -63.21 -18.92
C PHE A 126 -16.01 -62.16 -17.80
N GLU A 127 -16.54 -62.52 -16.64
CA GLU A 127 -16.69 -61.58 -15.52
C GLU A 127 -15.31 -61.06 -15.02
N VAL A 128 -14.32 -61.96 -14.90
CA VAL A 128 -12.93 -61.59 -14.58
C VAL A 128 -12.33 -60.70 -15.66
N ALA A 129 -12.58 -60.96 -16.94
CA ALA A 129 -12.12 -60.13 -18.05
C ALA A 129 -12.67 -58.69 -17.99
N ASN A 130 -13.94 -58.49 -17.62
CA ASN A 130 -14.49 -57.14 -17.39
C ASN A 130 -13.80 -56.43 -16.21
N LYS A 131 -13.61 -57.14 -15.08
CA LYS A 131 -12.90 -56.61 -13.89
C LYS A 131 -11.46 -56.21 -14.22
N LEU A 132 -10.79 -56.98 -15.09
CA LEU A 132 -9.45 -56.68 -15.63
C LEU A 132 -9.46 -55.42 -16.49
N SER A 133 -10.37 -55.29 -17.48
CA SER A 133 -10.47 -54.08 -18.31
C SER A 133 -10.70 -52.84 -17.47
N SER A 134 -11.74 -52.83 -16.64
CA SER A 134 -12.07 -51.65 -15.82
C SER A 134 -11.14 -51.45 -14.62
N PHE A 135 -10.13 -52.30 -14.42
CA PHE A 135 -8.95 -51.98 -13.62
C PHE A 135 -7.90 -51.24 -14.46
N CYS A 136 -7.55 -51.76 -15.64
CA CYS A 136 -6.57 -51.14 -16.54
C CYS A 136 -7.03 -49.75 -17.01
N GLU A 137 -8.30 -49.58 -17.37
CA GLU A 137 -8.90 -48.29 -17.76
C GLU A 137 -8.70 -47.22 -16.68
N ARG A 138 -8.86 -47.58 -15.40
CA ARG A 138 -8.63 -46.66 -14.28
C ARG A 138 -7.15 -46.35 -14.07
N LEU A 139 -6.25 -47.33 -14.22
CA LEU A 139 -4.81 -47.06 -14.14
C LEU A 139 -4.37 -46.02 -15.18
N VAL A 140 -4.77 -46.19 -16.44
CA VAL A 140 -4.39 -45.28 -17.53
C VAL A 140 -5.07 -43.91 -17.39
N HIS A 141 -6.32 -43.87 -16.92
CA HIS A 141 -7.00 -42.62 -16.57
C HIS A 141 -6.30 -41.88 -15.40
N ASP A 142 -5.87 -42.60 -14.36
CA ASP A 142 -5.07 -42.03 -13.28
C ASP A 142 -3.71 -41.51 -13.80
N GLU A 143 -3.04 -42.19 -14.75
CA GLU A 143 -1.81 -41.69 -15.38
C GLU A 143 -2.04 -40.39 -16.18
N HIS A 144 -3.16 -40.30 -16.93
CA HIS A 144 -3.58 -39.06 -17.59
C HIS A 144 -3.85 -37.93 -16.58
N LEU A 145 -4.49 -38.21 -15.44
CA LEU A 145 -4.70 -37.23 -14.37
C LEU A 145 -3.38 -36.86 -13.64
N GLN A 146 -2.42 -37.77 -13.54
CA GLN A 146 -1.07 -37.46 -13.05
C GLN A 146 -0.33 -36.52 -14.02
N HIS A 147 -0.48 -36.70 -15.33
CA HIS A 147 0.07 -35.78 -16.33
C HIS A 147 -0.58 -34.38 -16.25
N GLN A 148 -1.92 -34.29 -16.15
CA GLN A 148 -2.61 -33.01 -15.97
C GLN A 148 -2.21 -32.31 -14.66
N GLY A 149 -2.06 -33.06 -13.57
CA GLY A 149 -1.54 -32.54 -12.30
C GLY A 149 -0.11 -32.02 -12.43
N TRP A 150 0.76 -32.73 -13.16
CA TRP A 150 2.12 -32.26 -13.46
C TRP A 150 2.12 -30.95 -14.26
N ALA A 151 1.30 -30.85 -15.31
CA ALA A 151 1.14 -29.62 -16.09
C ALA A 151 0.65 -28.44 -15.24
N ALA A 152 -0.28 -28.68 -14.31
CA ALA A 152 -0.79 -27.64 -13.40
C ALA A 152 0.29 -27.12 -12.43
N ILE A 153 1.13 -27.99 -11.85
CA ILE A 153 2.23 -27.52 -10.98
C ILE A 153 3.38 -26.88 -11.76
N MET A 154 3.61 -27.25 -13.03
CA MET A 154 4.57 -26.55 -13.89
C MET A 154 4.08 -25.16 -14.29
N ALA A 155 2.80 -24.97 -14.62
CA ALA A 155 2.23 -23.63 -14.83
C ALA A 155 2.40 -22.74 -13.58
N ASN A 156 2.16 -23.30 -12.38
CA ASN A 156 2.42 -22.59 -11.12
C ASN A 156 3.91 -22.23 -10.94
N LEU A 157 4.82 -23.15 -11.26
CA LEU A 157 6.26 -22.94 -11.17
C LEU A 157 6.75 -21.84 -12.12
N ASP A 158 6.20 -21.75 -13.34
CA ASP A 158 6.56 -20.72 -14.32
C ASP A 158 6.04 -19.33 -13.88
N ASP A 159 4.83 -19.22 -13.34
CA ASP A 159 4.31 -17.98 -12.75
C ASP A 159 5.16 -17.52 -11.55
N CYS A 160 5.52 -18.44 -10.65
CA CYS A 160 6.44 -18.17 -9.54
C CYS A 160 7.82 -17.71 -10.04
N THR A 161 8.39 -18.39 -11.03
CA THR A 161 9.67 -18.04 -11.66
C THR A 161 9.64 -16.64 -12.26
N LEU A 162 8.58 -16.32 -13.01
CA LEU A 162 8.40 -15.01 -13.62
C LEU A 162 8.21 -13.89 -12.58
N SER A 163 7.53 -14.19 -11.46
CA SER A 163 7.40 -13.26 -10.33
C SER A 163 8.75 -12.97 -9.67
N TYR A 164 9.53 -14.01 -9.40
CA TYR A 164 10.86 -13.93 -8.80
C TYR A 164 11.86 -13.19 -9.72
N GLN A 165 11.87 -13.49 -11.02
CA GLN A 165 12.66 -12.75 -12.02
C GLN A 165 12.34 -11.25 -12.04
N LYS A 166 11.05 -10.87 -11.99
CA LYS A 166 10.62 -9.46 -11.93
C LYS A 166 11.10 -8.77 -10.65
N LEU A 167 11.09 -9.47 -9.51
CA LEU A 167 11.61 -8.94 -8.24
C LEU A 167 13.13 -8.73 -8.30
N LEU A 168 13.88 -9.71 -8.82
CA LEU A 168 15.33 -9.60 -8.98
C LEU A 168 15.70 -8.43 -9.92
N MET A 169 15.07 -8.33 -11.10
CA MET A 169 15.30 -7.22 -12.04
C MET A 169 15.00 -5.85 -11.42
N LYS A 170 13.94 -5.75 -10.61
CA LYS A 170 13.59 -4.53 -9.88
C LYS A 170 14.66 -4.17 -8.84
N PHE A 171 15.19 -5.14 -8.11
CA PHE A 171 16.27 -4.91 -7.16
C PHE A 171 17.59 -4.58 -7.86
N ASP A 172 18.03 -5.34 -8.87
CA ASP A 172 19.23 -5.04 -9.67
C ASP A 172 19.19 -3.61 -10.21
N THR A 173 18.06 -3.19 -10.80
CA THR A 173 17.88 -1.82 -11.32
C THR A 173 18.00 -0.75 -10.22
N ALA A 174 17.42 -1.00 -9.04
CA ALA A 174 17.49 -0.06 -7.92
C ALA A 174 18.89 -0.01 -7.28
N TYR A 175 19.56 -1.16 -7.19
CA TYR A 175 20.90 -1.31 -6.63
C TYR A 175 21.99 -0.69 -7.52
N VAL A 176 21.92 -0.88 -8.83
CA VAL A 176 22.83 -0.22 -9.80
C VAL A 176 22.71 1.30 -9.74
N ASN A 177 21.49 1.83 -9.55
CA ASN A 177 21.30 3.27 -9.34
C ASN A 177 21.93 3.73 -8.02
N TYR A 178 21.67 3.05 -6.90
CA TYR A 178 22.32 3.32 -5.62
C TYR A 178 23.87 3.26 -5.71
N GLN A 179 24.44 2.29 -6.42
CA GLN A 179 25.90 2.20 -6.62
C GLN A 179 26.46 3.41 -7.39
N ARG A 180 25.73 3.92 -8.38
CA ARG A 180 26.07 5.14 -9.14
C ARG A 180 25.94 6.41 -8.28
N ASP A 181 24.97 6.43 -7.37
CA ASP A 181 24.67 7.57 -6.48
C ASP A 181 25.49 7.56 -5.16
N LEU A 182 26.21 6.47 -4.86
CA LEU A 182 26.85 6.22 -3.56
C LEU A 182 27.87 7.30 -3.12
N GLU A 183 28.69 7.82 -4.03
CA GLU A 183 29.65 8.88 -3.68
C GLU A 183 28.96 10.24 -3.47
N GLU A 184 27.82 10.49 -4.14
CA GLU A 184 26.98 11.67 -3.85
C GLU A 184 26.31 11.53 -2.48
N ILE A 185 25.82 10.34 -2.13
CA ILE A 185 25.27 10.02 -0.81
C ILE A 185 26.30 10.28 0.30
N LYS A 186 27.55 9.82 0.12
CA LYS A 186 28.67 10.09 1.05
C LYS A 186 29.01 11.58 1.13
N ALA A 187 28.97 12.31 0.02
CA ALA A 187 29.19 13.75 0.00
C ALA A 187 28.07 14.50 0.75
N LYS A 188 26.81 14.09 0.60
CA LYS A 188 25.65 14.64 1.33
C LYS A 188 25.74 14.38 2.83
N LEU A 189 26.14 13.17 3.25
CA LEU A 189 26.41 12.85 4.67
C LEU A 189 27.58 13.69 5.23
N SER A 190 28.66 13.85 4.47
CA SER A 190 29.80 14.70 4.87
C SER A 190 29.41 16.18 5.04
N LYS A 191 28.63 16.72 4.09
CA LYS A 191 28.08 18.08 4.15
C LYS A 191 27.17 18.26 5.37
N LEU A 192 26.36 17.27 5.72
CA LEU A 192 25.56 17.31 6.95
C LEU A 192 26.45 17.33 8.20
N GLY A 193 27.55 16.58 8.25
CA GLY A 193 28.52 16.64 9.36
C GLY A 193 29.07 18.06 9.59
N THR A 194 29.41 18.77 8.51
CA THR A 194 29.77 20.20 8.58
C THR A 194 28.59 21.07 9.05
N ALA A 195 27.38 20.84 8.54
CA ALA A 195 26.19 21.58 8.93
C ALA A 195 25.82 21.37 10.41
N VAL A 196 25.92 20.16 10.95
CA VAL A 196 25.75 19.86 12.39
C VAL A 196 26.77 20.63 13.23
N SER A 197 28.03 20.64 12.81
CA SER A 197 29.10 21.40 13.46
C SER A 197 28.88 22.92 13.41
N VAL A 198 28.04 23.41 12.50
CA VAL A 198 27.58 24.80 12.42
C VAL A 198 26.33 25.04 13.28
N MET A 199 25.32 24.16 13.22
CA MET A 199 24.08 24.28 14.03
C MET A 199 24.35 24.25 15.54
N ALA A 200 25.34 23.46 15.98
CA ALA A 200 25.82 23.43 17.37
C ALA A 200 26.50 24.75 17.84
N ARG A 201 26.71 25.72 16.94
CA ARG A 201 27.29 27.05 17.23
C ARG A 201 26.34 28.20 16.87
N ILE A 202 25.11 27.91 16.42
CA ILE A 202 24.08 28.94 16.17
C ILE A 202 23.17 28.98 17.39
N PRO A 203 23.13 30.09 18.17
CA PRO A 203 22.16 30.25 19.23
C PRO A 203 20.75 30.43 18.66
N LEU A 204 19.76 29.81 19.29
CA LEU A 204 18.36 29.99 18.94
C LEU A 204 17.82 31.29 19.57
N LEU A 205 17.04 32.08 18.85
CA LEU A 205 16.36 33.23 19.45
C LEU A 205 15.15 32.76 20.28
N GLU A 206 15.12 33.13 21.56
CA GLU A 206 14.03 32.76 22.49
C GLU A 206 12.64 33.19 21.99
N CYS A 207 12.55 34.31 21.27
CA CYS A 207 11.30 34.81 20.71
C CYS A 207 10.65 33.85 19.70
N LEU A 208 11.41 32.91 19.12
CA LEU A 208 10.90 31.85 18.24
C LEU A 208 10.25 30.69 19.03
N THR A 209 10.63 30.47 20.29
CA THR A 209 10.13 29.37 21.13
C THR A 209 9.00 29.77 22.08
N ARG A 210 8.82 31.07 22.36
CA ARG A 210 7.78 31.58 23.29
C ARG A 210 6.36 31.16 22.89
N HIS A 211 6.01 31.16 21.60
CA HIS A 211 4.67 30.80 21.13
C HIS A 211 4.38 29.29 21.27
N SER A 212 5.31 28.42 20.87
CA SER A 212 5.16 26.97 21.01
C SER A 212 5.18 26.52 22.48
N TYR A 213 5.91 27.23 23.36
CA TYR A 213 5.82 27.04 24.80
C TYR A 213 4.44 27.42 25.36
N ARG A 214 3.91 28.61 25.01
CA ARG A 214 2.57 29.06 25.42
C ARG A 214 1.48 28.08 24.98
N GLU A 215 1.43 27.70 23.70
CA GLU A 215 0.44 26.73 23.21
C GLU A 215 0.53 25.38 23.95
N SER A 216 1.74 24.95 24.33
CA SER A 216 1.94 23.70 25.06
C SER A 216 1.43 23.78 26.50
N MET A 217 1.57 24.93 27.16
CA MET A 217 0.96 25.18 28.48
C MET A 217 -0.56 25.29 28.42
N GLU A 218 -1.10 25.99 27.42
CA GLU A 218 -2.56 26.15 27.24
C GLU A 218 -3.23 24.80 26.92
N LYS A 219 -2.59 23.95 26.11
CA LYS A 219 -3.06 22.58 25.82
C LYS A 219 -2.93 21.60 27.00
N SER A 220 -2.18 21.95 28.05
CA SER A 220 -1.99 21.10 29.25
C SER A 220 -2.68 21.62 30.52
N SER A 221 -3.40 22.74 30.44
CA SER A 221 -4.07 23.39 31.59
C SER A 221 -5.60 23.48 31.48
N SER A 222 -6.22 22.87 30.46
CA SER A 222 -7.66 22.95 30.21
C SER A 222 -8.52 22.03 31.11
N THR A 223 -8.89 22.53 32.29
CA THR A 223 -10.00 21.99 33.10
C THR A 223 -11.33 22.71 32.77
N PRO A 224 -12.48 22.00 32.64
CA PRO A 224 -13.71 22.60 32.10
C PRO A 224 -14.68 23.10 33.17
N GLU A 225 -14.59 24.38 33.53
CA GLU A 225 -15.64 25.16 34.19
C GLU A 225 -15.64 26.62 33.68
N LYS A 226 -16.72 27.40 33.66
CA LYS A 226 -18.18 27.15 33.50
C LYS A 226 -18.82 28.54 33.30
N ASP A 227 -19.92 28.66 32.57
CA ASP A 227 -20.42 29.95 32.05
C ASP A 227 -20.81 31.00 33.12
N SER A 228 -20.48 32.28 32.84
CA SER A 228 -21.22 33.46 33.33
C SER A 228 -21.06 34.66 32.39
N ASP A 229 -22.16 35.12 31.80
CA ASP A 229 -22.33 36.41 31.08
C ASP A 229 -21.96 37.63 31.96
N GLU A 230 -21.69 38.85 31.47
CA GLU A 230 -21.97 39.53 30.18
C GLU A 230 -20.66 40.17 29.57
N THR A 231 -20.57 41.10 28.59
CA THR A 231 -21.51 41.94 27.79
C THR A 231 -20.89 42.31 26.40
N GLU A 232 -21.64 43.10 25.61
CA GLU A 232 -21.38 43.71 24.27
C GLU A 232 -20.18 44.70 24.20
N GLU A 233 -19.57 45.11 23.05
CA GLU A 233 -19.68 44.92 21.56
C GLU A 233 -18.21 45.01 20.99
N GLU A 234 -17.82 44.97 19.70
CA GLU A 234 -18.45 45.29 18.40
C GLU A 234 -18.27 44.17 17.35
N LYS A 235 -19.40 43.67 16.84
CA LYS A 235 -19.73 43.21 15.49
C LYS A 235 -18.61 43.23 14.42
N SER A 236 -18.37 42.07 13.77
CA SER A 236 -18.58 41.89 12.31
C SER A 236 -17.73 40.78 11.66
N THR A 237 -18.35 39.63 11.34
CA THR A 237 -18.03 38.87 10.12
C THR A 237 -19.23 38.07 9.62
N ASP A 238 -19.47 38.12 8.32
CA ASP A 238 -20.23 37.10 7.58
C ASP A 238 -19.24 36.39 6.64
N SER A 239 -19.29 35.06 6.59
CA SER A 239 -18.34 34.26 5.82
C SER A 239 -18.87 32.86 5.47
N VAL A 240 -19.37 32.75 4.24
CA VAL A 240 -19.18 31.59 3.33
C VAL A 240 -19.60 30.21 3.86
N LEU A 241 -20.74 29.74 3.35
CA LEU A 241 -21.04 28.32 3.22
C LEU A 241 -19.96 27.59 2.41
N TYR A 242 -19.39 26.51 2.95
CA TYR A 242 -19.46 25.18 2.33
C TYR A 242 -19.18 24.08 3.35
N THR A 243 -19.69 22.87 3.09
CA THR A 243 -19.78 21.77 4.09
C THR A 243 -19.19 20.46 3.60
N ALA A 244 -18.83 19.61 4.56
CA ALA A 244 -18.42 18.21 4.46
C ALA A 244 -17.03 17.93 3.83
N GLY A 245 -16.33 16.85 4.21
CA GLY A 245 -16.75 15.75 5.09
C GLY A 245 -15.61 15.09 5.87
N ALA A 246 -16.01 14.23 6.82
CA ALA A 246 -15.12 13.40 7.65
C ALA A 246 -14.64 12.15 6.86
N GLN A 247 -13.89 11.16 7.38
CA GLN A 247 -13.72 10.69 8.76
C GLN A 247 -12.61 9.62 8.83
N ARG A 248 -11.93 9.46 9.98
CA ARG A 248 -11.80 8.16 10.69
C ARG A 248 -11.17 8.30 12.10
N PRO A 249 -11.41 7.36 13.04
CA PRO A 249 -11.10 7.55 14.45
C PRO A 249 -9.92 6.71 14.97
N SER A 250 -9.37 7.13 16.11
CA SER A 250 -8.67 6.26 17.07
C SER A 250 -9.58 6.04 18.30
N LYS A 251 -9.51 4.86 18.93
CA LYS A 251 -10.21 4.54 20.18
C LYS A 251 -9.21 4.39 21.33
N LEU A 252 -9.62 4.84 22.52
CA LEU A 252 -8.90 4.71 23.78
C LEU A 252 -9.04 3.30 24.37
N SER A 253 -8.10 2.94 25.26
CA SER A 253 -8.34 2.06 26.41
C SER A 253 -7.54 2.60 27.62
N PRO A 254 -8.00 2.43 28.88
CA PRO A 254 -7.59 3.30 29.99
C PRO A 254 -6.68 2.65 31.04
N SER A 255 -6.04 3.50 31.86
CA SER A 255 -5.51 3.14 33.18
C SER A 255 -6.52 3.48 34.30
N PHE A 256 -6.51 2.70 35.38
CA PHE A 256 -7.33 2.91 36.59
C PHE A 256 -6.45 3.38 37.77
N SER A 257 -7.06 4.03 38.77
CA SER A 257 -6.37 4.58 39.95
C SER A 257 -7.17 4.42 41.26
N ALA A 258 -6.53 3.84 42.28
CA ALA A 258 -6.80 3.98 43.73
C ALA A 258 -5.58 3.34 44.47
N SER A 259 -4.87 3.94 45.43
CA SER A 259 -5.20 4.78 46.60
C SER A 259 -5.71 3.97 47.82
N GLY A 260 -4.99 4.00 48.95
CA GLY A 260 -5.41 3.31 50.20
C GLY A 260 -4.35 3.04 51.29
N THR A 261 -3.88 4.08 51.99
CA THR A 261 -3.53 4.12 53.45
C THR A 261 -2.71 3.01 54.18
N ALA A 262 -1.65 3.49 54.87
CA ALA A 262 -1.30 3.26 56.29
C ALA A 262 -0.48 2.03 56.80
N ALA A 263 0.81 2.32 57.07
CA ALA A 263 1.45 2.31 58.42
C ALA A 263 2.23 1.10 59.00
N THR A 264 3.43 1.45 59.53
CA THR A 264 4.19 0.90 60.69
C THR A 264 5.30 -0.16 60.50
N HIS A 265 6.38 0.04 61.29
CA HIS A 265 7.49 -0.87 61.68
C HIS A 265 8.77 -1.03 60.82
N GLU A 266 9.70 -0.11 61.07
CA GLU A 266 11.15 -0.30 61.40
C GLU A 266 11.46 -1.55 62.29
N PRO A 267 12.74 -2.05 62.42
CA PRO A 267 13.99 -1.26 62.32
C PRO A 267 15.28 -1.92 61.73
N ALA A 268 16.35 -1.11 61.73
CA ALA A 268 17.77 -1.40 62.04
C ALA A 268 18.80 -1.65 60.91
N GLY A 269 19.98 -1.01 61.05
CA GLY A 269 21.16 -1.18 60.19
C GLY A 269 22.12 0.03 60.20
N ASP A 270 22.93 0.19 61.24
CA ASP A 270 23.84 1.34 61.45
C ASP A 270 25.08 1.34 60.54
N GLN A 271 25.68 2.53 60.29
CA GLN A 271 27.04 2.88 60.75
C GLN A 271 27.36 4.38 60.52
N GLU A 272 28.17 4.97 61.41
CA GLU A 272 28.66 6.37 61.42
C GLU A 272 29.98 6.52 60.57
N THR A 273 30.55 7.70 60.26
CA THR A 273 31.29 8.58 61.20
C THR A 273 31.88 9.84 60.51
N ASN A 274 32.02 10.93 61.30
CA ASN A 274 33.01 12.03 61.29
C ASN A 274 33.17 12.94 60.03
N GLU A 275 33.25 14.29 60.11
CA GLU A 275 34.10 15.23 60.91
C GLU A 275 35.56 15.35 60.40
N MET A 276 36.25 16.51 60.35
CA MET A 276 36.02 17.87 60.88
C MET A 276 36.79 18.97 60.08
N THR A 277 36.36 20.25 60.18
CA THR A 277 37.06 21.58 60.18
C THR A 277 36.23 22.62 59.40
N ASP A 278 35.72 23.74 59.94
CA ASP A 278 36.27 24.82 60.81
C ASP A 278 37.32 25.68 60.05
N SER A 279 37.18 27.00 59.88
CA SER A 279 36.67 28.00 60.84
C SER A 279 36.28 29.36 60.24
N GLY A 280 35.53 30.17 61.02
CA GLY A 280 35.77 31.62 61.12
C GLY A 280 34.80 32.63 60.46
N GLY A 281 34.10 33.43 61.29
CA GLY A 281 33.65 34.78 60.93
C GLY A 281 32.13 35.06 61.01
N LEU A 282 31.69 35.87 62.00
CA LEU A 282 30.31 36.33 62.11
C LEU A 282 30.25 37.83 62.48
N ARG A 283 29.22 38.55 61.97
CA ARG A 283 28.72 39.91 62.33
C ARG A 283 29.25 41.17 61.60
N ALA A 284 28.43 41.63 60.66
CA ALA A 284 27.62 42.87 60.72
C ALA A 284 28.25 44.29 60.79
N ALA A 285 28.17 45.00 59.66
CA ALA A 285 27.69 46.38 59.49
C ALA A 285 27.21 46.50 58.02
N LEU A 286 25.98 46.90 57.67
CA LEU A 286 25.33 48.23 57.73
C LEU A 286 25.88 49.29 56.75
N LEU A 287 25.01 49.62 55.78
CA LEU A 287 24.94 50.80 54.90
C LEU A 287 25.84 50.87 53.65
N ASP A 288 25.12 50.93 52.52
CA ASP A 288 25.27 51.77 51.32
C ASP A 288 26.64 51.90 50.62
N ASP A 289 26.73 51.30 49.42
CA ASP A 289 27.31 51.98 48.24
C ASP A 289 26.52 51.58 46.98
N ASP A 290 25.96 52.57 46.27
CA ASP A 290 25.07 52.38 45.12
C ASP A 290 25.88 52.31 43.82
N THR A 291 26.13 51.11 43.30
CA THR A 291 26.62 50.91 41.92
C THR A 291 25.78 49.88 41.17
N PRO A 292 25.15 50.23 40.03
CA PRO A 292 24.29 49.31 39.31
C PRO A 292 25.11 48.29 38.52
N GLU A 293 25.07 47.03 38.94
CA GLU A 293 25.47 45.93 38.05
C GLU A 293 24.62 45.94 36.78
N PHE A 294 25.26 45.91 35.62
CA PHE A 294 24.57 45.70 34.36
C PHE A 294 23.97 44.29 34.37
N ALA A 295 22.66 44.21 34.55
CA ALA A 295 21.90 42.97 34.44
C ALA A 295 21.97 42.45 32.99
N ASN A 296 22.99 41.61 32.71
CA ASN A 296 23.06 40.83 31.49
C ASN A 296 21.76 40.01 31.36
N PRO A 297 20.97 40.18 30.29
CA PRO A 297 19.81 39.33 30.08
C PRO A 297 20.28 37.88 29.98
N SER A 298 19.65 36.98 30.73
CA SER A 298 20.04 35.58 30.82
C SER A 298 19.98 34.93 29.43
N CYS A 299 21.15 34.72 28.83
CA CYS A 299 21.25 34.25 27.46
C CYS A 299 20.53 32.90 27.29
N PHE A 300 19.72 32.78 26.25
CA PHE A 300 18.96 31.57 25.96
C PHE A 300 19.90 30.49 25.41
N ASN A 301 20.47 29.70 26.32
CA ASN A 301 21.52 28.72 26.05
C ASN A 301 20.99 27.43 25.39
N VAL A 302 20.31 27.58 24.25
CA VAL A 302 19.81 26.49 23.39
C VAL A 302 20.30 26.75 21.98
N THR A 303 21.01 25.79 21.38
CA THR A 303 21.46 25.91 19.98
C THR A 303 20.35 25.50 19.01
N LEU A 304 20.50 25.89 17.75
CA LEU A 304 19.63 25.42 16.67
C LEU A 304 19.64 23.89 16.56
N LEU A 305 20.77 23.23 16.85
CA LEU A 305 20.88 21.77 16.85
C LEU A 305 20.10 21.12 18.00
N ASP A 306 20.18 21.69 19.21
CA ASP A 306 19.48 21.15 20.39
C ASP A 306 17.97 21.15 20.19
N TRP A 307 17.44 22.23 19.62
CA TRP A 307 16.02 22.34 19.30
C TRP A 307 15.60 21.28 18.28
N ILE A 308 16.35 21.11 17.19
CA ILE A 308 16.09 20.08 16.15
C ILE A 308 16.07 18.67 16.76
N ASN A 309 17.07 18.32 17.57
CA ASN A 309 17.20 17.01 18.22
C ASN A 309 16.12 16.71 19.28
N VAL A 310 15.26 17.68 19.60
CA VAL A 310 14.09 17.50 20.49
C VAL A 310 12.77 17.38 19.73
N GLN A 311 12.69 17.83 18.46
CA GLN A 311 11.41 17.83 17.72
C GLN A 311 10.92 16.42 17.33
N ASP A 312 11.83 15.51 16.94
CA ASP A 312 11.51 14.12 16.58
C ASP A 312 12.49 13.14 17.22
N ARG A 313 12.30 12.84 18.51
CA ARG A 313 12.98 11.70 19.16
C ARG A 313 12.19 10.42 18.83
N PRO A 314 12.80 9.37 18.24
CA PRO A 314 14.22 8.99 18.30
C PRO A 314 15.00 9.16 16.96
N ASN A 315 14.68 10.19 16.17
CA ASN A 315 15.33 10.53 14.90
C ASN A 315 16.16 11.83 15.00
N ASP A 316 16.92 11.98 16.09
CA ASP A 316 17.97 13.01 16.16
C ASP A 316 18.96 12.90 14.98
N VAL A 317 19.70 13.98 14.71
CA VAL A 317 20.52 14.05 13.48
C VAL A 317 21.61 12.98 13.44
N GLU A 318 22.18 12.59 14.59
CA GLU A 318 23.16 11.51 14.66
C GLU A 318 22.52 10.14 14.38
N SER A 319 21.32 9.90 14.94
CA SER A 319 20.49 8.72 14.69
C SER A 319 20.16 8.56 13.21
N VAL A 320 19.83 9.64 12.49
CA VAL A 320 19.62 9.61 11.03
C VAL A 320 20.91 9.25 10.28
N VAL A 321 22.04 9.87 10.62
CA VAL A 321 23.35 9.61 9.99
C VAL A 321 23.81 8.16 10.23
N ARG A 322 23.66 7.66 11.46
CA ARG A 322 24.01 6.28 11.85
C ARG A 322 23.20 5.26 11.06
N LYS A 323 21.87 5.42 11.02
CA LYS A 323 20.95 4.60 10.20
C LYS A 323 21.33 4.61 8.71
N CYS A 324 21.86 5.72 8.17
CA CYS A 324 22.38 5.76 6.80
C CYS A 324 23.63 4.91 6.62
N PHE A 325 24.65 5.06 7.48
CA PHE A 325 25.87 4.25 7.42
C PHE A 325 25.58 2.75 7.63
N ASP A 326 24.71 2.38 8.58
CA ASP A 326 24.29 1.00 8.80
C ASP A 326 23.63 0.39 7.55
N SER A 327 22.80 1.18 6.85
CA SER A 327 22.18 0.78 5.59
C SER A 327 23.21 0.62 4.46
N ILE A 328 24.16 1.56 4.34
CA ILE A 328 25.24 1.52 3.34
C ILE A 328 26.13 0.28 3.54
N ASN A 329 26.52 0.00 4.79
CA ASN A 329 27.34 -1.16 5.16
C ASN A 329 26.64 -2.49 4.85
N ARG A 330 25.32 -2.57 5.08
CA ARG A 330 24.49 -3.74 4.71
C ARG A 330 24.28 -3.89 3.20
N LEU A 331 24.55 -2.84 2.43
CA LEU A 331 24.47 -2.79 0.97
C LEU A 331 25.86 -2.86 0.29
N ASP A 332 26.92 -3.26 1.03
CA ASP A 332 28.27 -3.43 0.48
C ASP A 332 28.27 -4.45 -0.69
N PRO A 333 28.85 -4.11 -1.86
CA PRO A 333 28.95 -5.02 -3.01
C PRO A 333 29.54 -6.40 -2.69
N ARG A 334 30.42 -6.51 -1.68
CA ARG A 334 31.00 -7.79 -1.22
C ARG A 334 29.98 -8.73 -0.59
N ILE A 335 28.88 -8.20 -0.07
CA ILE A 335 27.76 -8.95 0.50
C ILE A 335 26.68 -9.18 -0.56
N ILE A 336 26.38 -8.14 -1.35
CA ILE A 336 25.27 -8.15 -2.30
C ILE A 336 25.60 -8.92 -3.59
N GLN A 337 26.80 -8.79 -4.17
CA GLN A 337 27.11 -9.45 -5.45
C GLN A 337 27.17 -10.99 -5.38
N PRO A 338 27.70 -11.63 -4.32
CA PRO A 338 27.56 -13.08 -4.15
C PRO A 338 26.08 -13.50 -4.10
N PHE A 339 25.28 -12.80 -3.28
CA PHE A 339 23.84 -13.10 -3.18
C PHE A 339 23.07 -12.91 -4.49
N LEU A 340 23.43 -11.90 -5.30
CA LEU A 340 22.87 -11.73 -6.65
C LEU A 340 23.34 -12.82 -7.64
N THR A 341 24.47 -13.46 -7.38
CA THR A 341 24.91 -14.64 -8.13
C THR A 341 24.08 -15.85 -7.71
N ASP A 342 23.92 -16.09 -6.40
CA ASP A 342 23.05 -17.14 -5.85
C ASP A 342 21.62 -17.05 -6.42
N CYS A 343 21.04 -15.84 -6.48
CA CYS A 343 19.71 -15.60 -7.05
C CYS A 343 19.62 -15.97 -8.55
N ARG A 344 20.68 -15.71 -9.33
CA ARG A 344 20.73 -16.04 -10.76
C ARG A 344 20.93 -17.54 -10.97
N ASP A 345 21.67 -18.20 -10.10
CA ASP A 345 21.80 -19.66 -10.07
C ASP A 345 20.48 -20.33 -9.65
N THR A 346 19.71 -19.73 -8.72
CA THR A 346 18.34 -20.15 -8.41
C THR A 346 17.43 -20.06 -9.65
N ILE A 347 17.53 -18.99 -10.46
CA ILE A 347 16.82 -18.91 -11.76
C ILE A 347 17.29 -19.98 -12.74
N GLY A 348 18.60 -20.24 -12.85
CA GLY A 348 19.14 -21.32 -13.69
C GLY A 348 18.66 -22.72 -13.29
N LYS A 349 18.49 -22.96 -11.98
CA LYS A 349 17.89 -24.19 -11.44
C LYS A 349 16.39 -24.28 -11.74
N LEU A 350 15.66 -23.16 -11.66
CA LEU A 350 14.22 -23.08 -11.98
C LEU A 350 13.94 -23.36 -13.46
N ASP A 351 14.78 -22.88 -14.37
CA ASP A 351 14.60 -23.07 -15.82
C ASP A 351 15.16 -24.41 -16.36
N ASN A 352 15.35 -25.40 -15.50
CA ASN A 352 15.81 -26.73 -15.91
C ASN A 352 14.73 -27.49 -16.70
N GLN A 353 14.74 -27.31 -18.02
CA GLN A 353 13.80 -27.91 -18.96
C GLN A 353 13.79 -29.46 -18.92
N ASN A 354 14.91 -30.11 -18.57
CA ASN A 354 14.92 -31.57 -18.37
C ASN A 354 14.12 -32.00 -17.13
N MET A 355 13.99 -31.14 -16.12
CA MET A 355 13.12 -31.41 -14.96
C MET A 355 11.66 -31.05 -15.24
N LYS A 356 11.39 -29.94 -15.92
CA LYS A 356 10.02 -29.53 -16.32
C LYS A 356 9.35 -30.53 -17.28
N ALA A 357 10.05 -30.97 -18.33
CA ALA A 357 9.48 -31.79 -19.40
C ALA A 357 9.72 -33.29 -19.18
N ILE A 358 8.64 -34.09 -19.27
CA ILE A 358 8.71 -35.56 -19.26
C ILE A 358 8.68 -36.05 -20.73
N LYS A 359 9.86 -36.15 -21.34
CA LYS A 359 10.05 -36.50 -22.77
C LYS A 359 9.31 -37.79 -23.13
N GLY A 360 8.49 -37.78 -24.19
CA GLY A 360 7.75 -38.96 -24.66
C GLY A 360 6.60 -39.44 -23.76
N LEU A 361 6.17 -38.65 -22.75
CA LEU A 361 5.06 -39.04 -21.87
C LEU A 361 3.72 -39.12 -22.62
N GLU A 362 3.44 -38.18 -23.52
CA GLU A 362 2.18 -38.15 -24.28
C GLU A 362 2.03 -39.38 -25.18
N ASP A 363 3.10 -39.79 -25.82
CA ASP A 363 3.17 -40.97 -26.68
C ASP A 363 3.08 -42.27 -25.87
N ARG A 364 3.65 -42.28 -24.66
CA ARG A 364 3.49 -43.40 -23.72
C ARG A 364 2.04 -43.53 -23.26
N LEU A 365 1.36 -42.42 -22.98
CA LEU A 365 -0.08 -42.40 -22.68
C LEU A 365 -0.90 -42.88 -23.88
N TYR A 366 -0.58 -42.43 -25.10
CA TYR A 366 -1.23 -42.89 -26.33
C TYR A 366 -1.02 -44.40 -26.58
N ALA A 367 0.17 -44.94 -26.30
CA ALA A 367 0.44 -46.37 -26.36
C ALA A 367 -0.36 -47.16 -25.30
N LEU A 368 -0.53 -46.60 -24.09
CA LEU A 368 -1.39 -47.18 -23.05
C LEU A 368 -2.87 -47.16 -23.47
N ASP A 369 -3.36 -46.10 -24.12
CA ASP A 369 -4.74 -46.04 -24.65
C ASP A 369 -4.97 -47.08 -25.77
N GLN A 370 -3.98 -47.33 -26.64
CA GLN A 370 -4.02 -48.45 -27.59
C GLN A 370 -4.09 -49.82 -26.88
N MET A 371 -3.36 -49.98 -25.76
CA MET A 371 -3.47 -51.19 -24.93
C MET A 371 -4.85 -51.35 -24.28
N ILE A 372 -5.51 -50.25 -23.87
CA ILE A 372 -6.90 -50.28 -23.40
C ILE A 372 -7.87 -50.68 -24.53
N ALA A 373 -7.68 -50.19 -25.76
CA ALA A 373 -8.48 -50.62 -26.91
C ALA A 373 -8.31 -52.13 -27.19
N SER A 374 -7.07 -52.63 -27.11
CA SER A 374 -6.76 -54.07 -27.22
C SER A 374 -7.41 -54.89 -26.09
N CYS A 375 -7.38 -54.38 -24.86
CA CYS A 375 -8.04 -54.98 -23.69
C CYS A 375 -9.55 -55.14 -23.92
N LYS A 376 -10.22 -54.08 -24.39
CA LYS A 376 -11.66 -54.08 -24.72
C LYS A 376 -12.01 -55.10 -25.81
N LYS A 377 -11.15 -55.24 -26.82
CA LYS A 377 -11.32 -56.27 -27.85
C LYS A 377 -11.28 -57.68 -27.24
N LEU A 378 -10.29 -57.97 -26.39
CA LEU A 378 -10.17 -59.26 -25.71
C LEU A 378 -11.37 -59.55 -24.80
N VAL A 379 -11.90 -58.57 -24.08
CA VAL A 379 -13.14 -58.72 -23.29
C VAL A 379 -14.34 -59.08 -24.19
N ASN A 380 -14.48 -58.45 -25.36
CA ASN A 380 -15.56 -58.82 -26.28
C ASN A 380 -15.34 -60.21 -26.90
N GLU A 381 -14.11 -60.63 -27.20
CA GLU A 381 -13.82 -62.01 -27.60
C GLU A 381 -14.22 -63.03 -26.52
N GLN A 382 -13.95 -62.75 -25.23
CA GLN A 382 -14.44 -63.57 -24.11
C GLN A 382 -15.98 -63.59 -24.03
N LYS A 383 -16.64 -62.45 -24.30
CA LYS A 383 -18.10 -62.30 -24.29
C LYS A 383 -18.77 -63.20 -25.32
N GLU A 384 -18.34 -63.14 -26.58
CA GLU A 384 -18.94 -63.94 -27.66
C GLU A 384 -18.71 -65.44 -27.43
N LEU A 385 -17.53 -65.84 -26.94
CA LEU A 385 -17.26 -67.22 -26.56
C LEU A 385 -18.20 -67.69 -25.44
N ALA A 386 -18.30 -66.95 -24.33
CA ALA A 386 -19.18 -67.30 -23.20
C ALA A 386 -20.67 -67.36 -23.60
N GLN A 387 -21.12 -66.51 -24.52
CA GLN A 387 -22.47 -66.60 -25.10
C GLN A 387 -22.64 -67.87 -25.96
N GLY A 388 -21.60 -68.27 -26.70
CA GLY A 388 -21.54 -69.55 -27.41
C GLY A 388 -21.70 -70.76 -26.48
N PHE A 389 -20.99 -70.79 -25.35
CA PHE A 389 -21.18 -71.82 -24.31
C PHE A 389 -22.63 -71.86 -23.81
N LEU A 390 -23.21 -70.71 -23.46
CA LEU A 390 -24.59 -70.61 -22.96
C LEU A 390 -25.65 -71.03 -23.98
N ALA A 391 -25.45 -70.71 -25.26
CA ALA A 391 -26.32 -71.18 -26.35
C ALA A 391 -26.22 -72.70 -26.55
N ASN A 392 -25.00 -73.25 -26.44
CA ASN A 392 -24.74 -74.68 -26.55
C ASN A 392 -25.34 -75.48 -25.38
N GLN A 393 -25.19 -75.01 -24.13
CA GLN A 393 -25.81 -75.63 -22.96
C GLN A 393 -27.34 -75.72 -23.13
N LYS A 394 -28.00 -74.60 -23.42
CA LYS A 394 -29.46 -74.56 -23.62
C LYS A 394 -29.92 -75.49 -24.76
N ARG A 395 -29.13 -75.62 -25.83
CA ARG A 395 -29.43 -76.55 -26.93
C ARG A 395 -29.32 -78.00 -26.49
N ALA A 396 -28.28 -78.36 -25.74
CA ALA A 396 -28.10 -79.71 -25.20
C ALA A 396 -29.21 -80.08 -24.20
N GLU A 397 -29.56 -79.18 -23.27
CA GLU A 397 -30.62 -79.38 -22.27
C GLU A 397 -32.01 -79.55 -22.88
N ASN A 398 -32.29 -78.83 -23.98
CA ASN A 398 -33.56 -78.93 -24.71
C ASN A 398 -33.67 -80.19 -25.57
N LEU A 399 -32.60 -80.60 -26.25
CA LEU A 399 -32.61 -81.77 -27.13
C LEU A 399 -32.45 -83.09 -26.37
N LYS A 400 -31.68 -83.10 -25.27
CA LYS A 400 -31.36 -84.27 -24.43
C LYS A 400 -30.71 -85.45 -25.17
N ASP A 401 -30.19 -85.20 -26.37
CA ASP A 401 -29.40 -86.15 -27.13
C ASP A 401 -28.00 -86.30 -26.49
N THR A 402 -27.69 -87.51 -26.02
CA THR A 402 -26.40 -87.85 -25.41
C THR A 402 -25.30 -88.05 -26.47
N SER A 403 -25.67 -88.36 -27.73
CA SER A 403 -24.70 -88.72 -28.78
C SER A 403 -23.82 -87.55 -29.24
N VAL A 404 -24.33 -86.31 -29.13
CA VAL A 404 -23.60 -85.08 -29.50
C VAL A 404 -22.65 -84.56 -28.40
N LEU A 405 -22.70 -85.14 -27.20
CA LEU A 405 -21.90 -84.65 -26.05
C LEU A 405 -20.38 -84.81 -26.22
N PRO A 406 -19.82 -85.87 -26.82
CA PRO A 406 -18.37 -86.00 -27.04
C PRO A 406 -17.82 -84.87 -27.91
N ASP A 407 -18.44 -84.63 -29.07
CA ASP A 407 -18.03 -83.58 -30.01
C ASP A 407 -18.26 -82.18 -29.44
N LEU A 408 -19.37 -81.97 -28.71
CA LEU A 408 -19.62 -80.71 -28.04
C LEU A 408 -18.59 -80.43 -26.94
N CYS A 409 -18.23 -81.44 -26.14
CA CYS A 409 -17.17 -81.32 -25.15
C CYS A 409 -15.79 -81.08 -25.79
N LEU A 410 -15.48 -81.73 -26.92
CA LEU A 410 -14.24 -81.46 -27.67
C LEU A 410 -14.19 -80.00 -28.17
N SER A 411 -15.31 -79.50 -28.69
CA SER A 411 -15.44 -78.09 -29.10
C SER A 411 -15.31 -77.12 -27.91
N HIS A 412 -15.94 -77.43 -26.78
CA HIS A 412 -15.81 -76.67 -25.52
C HIS A 412 -14.37 -76.67 -24.97
N THR A 413 -13.65 -77.79 -25.07
CA THR A 413 -12.21 -77.90 -24.74
C THR A 413 -11.40 -76.89 -25.54
N ASN A 414 -11.58 -76.87 -26.86
CA ASN A 414 -10.84 -75.96 -27.75
C ASN A 414 -11.19 -74.48 -27.48
N GLN A 415 -12.47 -74.18 -27.21
CA GLN A 415 -12.92 -72.82 -26.87
C GLN A 415 -12.36 -72.35 -25.53
N LEU A 416 -12.36 -73.17 -24.48
CA LEU A 416 -11.75 -72.81 -23.19
C LEU A 416 -10.25 -72.52 -23.30
N MET A 417 -9.51 -73.22 -24.18
CA MET A 417 -8.10 -72.92 -24.42
C MET A 417 -7.88 -71.56 -25.11
N ILE A 418 -8.80 -71.14 -25.99
CA ILE A 418 -8.79 -69.78 -26.57
C ILE A 418 -9.10 -68.75 -25.47
N MET A 419 -10.09 -69.01 -24.63
CA MET A 419 -10.43 -68.13 -23.50
C MET A 419 -9.27 -68.00 -22.50
N LEU A 420 -8.53 -69.08 -22.23
CA LEU A 420 -7.36 -69.07 -21.35
C LEU A 420 -6.20 -68.27 -21.95
N ASN A 421 -5.98 -68.37 -23.27
CA ASN A 421 -5.00 -67.55 -23.97
C ASN A 421 -5.36 -66.05 -23.89
N ASN A 422 -6.63 -65.71 -24.05
CA ASN A 422 -7.09 -64.32 -23.91
C ASN A 422 -7.02 -63.82 -22.46
N HIS A 423 -7.28 -64.66 -21.44
CA HIS A 423 -7.03 -64.34 -20.03
C HIS A 423 -5.55 -64.01 -19.77
N ARG A 424 -4.63 -64.83 -20.29
CA ARG A 424 -3.17 -64.58 -20.17
C ARG A 424 -2.74 -63.24 -20.79
N LYS A 425 -3.31 -62.84 -21.94
CA LYS A 425 -3.06 -61.52 -22.54
C LYS A 425 -3.60 -60.36 -21.68
N LEU A 426 -4.79 -60.51 -21.10
CA LEU A 426 -5.38 -59.50 -20.20
C LEU A 426 -4.52 -59.30 -18.93
N LEU A 427 -3.93 -60.38 -18.40
CA LEU A 427 -2.98 -60.30 -17.27
C LEU A 427 -1.65 -59.60 -17.65
N ASP A 428 -1.15 -59.80 -18.87
CA ASP A 428 0.02 -59.06 -19.38
C ASP A 428 -0.26 -57.56 -19.56
N ILE A 429 -1.42 -57.20 -20.10
CA ILE A 429 -1.89 -55.79 -20.18
C ILE A 429 -1.98 -55.19 -18.77
N LYS A 430 -2.63 -55.87 -17.82
CA LYS A 430 -2.70 -55.45 -16.41
C LYS A 430 -1.32 -55.20 -15.82
N LYS A 431 -0.38 -56.14 -16.03
CA LYS A 431 1.00 -56.02 -15.53
C LYS A 431 1.67 -54.77 -16.08
N LYS A 432 1.58 -54.54 -17.40
CA LYS A 432 2.20 -53.39 -18.09
C LYS A 432 1.62 -52.06 -17.61
N CYS A 433 0.29 -51.90 -17.53
CA CYS A 433 -0.33 -50.68 -16.97
C CYS A 433 0.05 -50.46 -15.49
N THR A 434 0.18 -51.54 -14.70
CA THR A 434 0.61 -51.43 -13.28
C THR A 434 2.07 -50.98 -13.16
N THR A 435 2.95 -51.52 -14.01
CA THR A 435 4.36 -51.11 -14.08
C THR A 435 4.49 -49.66 -14.56
N ALA A 436 3.80 -49.29 -15.64
CA ALA A 436 3.80 -47.93 -16.18
C ALA A 436 3.41 -46.89 -15.12
N LYS A 437 2.26 -47.07 -14.45
CA LYS A 437 1.84 -46.15 -13.39
C LYS A 437 2.83 -46.05 -12.22
N GLN A 438 3.50 -47.15 -11.86
CA GLN A 438 4.53 -47.14 -10.81
C GLN A 438 5.78 -46.35 -11.23
N GLU A 439 6.22 -46.49 -12.48
CA GLU A 439 7.33 -45.70 -13.04
C GLU A 439 7.00 -44.20 -13.08
N LEU A 440 5.78 -43.85 -13.50
CA LEU A 440 5.32 -42.45 -13.53
C LEU A 440 5.25 -41.86 -12.12
N ALA A 441 4.73 -42.61 -11.14
CA ALA A 441 4.72 -42.17 -9.74
C ALA A 441 6.14 -41.94 -9.19
N ASN A 442 7.06 -42.88 -9.39
CA ASN A 442 8.47 -42.73 -8.96
C ASN A 442 9.13 -41.51 -9.63
N ASN A 443 8.94 -41.35 -10.95
CA ASN A 443 9.49 -40.23 -11.70
C ASN A 443 8.93 -38.87 -11.22
N LEU A 444 7.62 -38.79 -10.97
CA LEU A 444 6.98 -37.60 -10.43
C LEU A 444 7.43 -37.31 -9.00
N GLN A 445 7.76 -38.29 -8.16
CA GLN A 445 8.31 -38.02 -6.82
C GLN A 445 9.65 -37.27 -6.91
N VAL A 446 10.58 -37.73 -7.75
CA VAL A 446 11.89 -37.07 -7.94
C VAL A 446 11.71 -35.64 -8.49
N ARG A 447 10.85 -35.48 -9.49
CA ARG A 447 10.54 -34.17 -10.08
C ARG A 447 9.82 -33.23 -9.10
N LEU A 448 8.93 -33.74 -8.24
CA LEU A 448 8.28 -32.97 -7.18
C LEU A 448 9.24 -32.61 -6.03
N LYS A 449 10.20 -33.48 -5.67
CA LYS A 449 11.29 -33.14 -4.72
C LYS A 449 12.09 -31.94 -5.24
N TRP A 450 12.53 -31.98 -6.50
CA TRP A 450 13.18 -30.85 -7.17
C TRP A 450 12.31 -29.59 -7.15
N CYS A 451 11.03 -29.68 -7.53
CA CYS A 451 10.11 -28.55 -7.56
C CYS A 451 9.99 -27.89 -6.17
N CYS A 452 9.82 -28.67 -5.11
CA CYS A 452 9.78 -28.14 -3.74
C CYS A 452 11.11 -27.48 -3.32
N TYR A 453 12.26 -28.05 -3.71
CA TYR A 453 13.58 -27.51 -3.43
C TYR A 453 13.82 -26.15 -4.12
N VAL A 454 13.58 -26.05 -5.44
CA VAL A 454 13.82 -24.80 -6.19
C VAL A 454 12.83 -23.68 -5.80
N MET A 455 11.57 -24.03 -5.50
CA MET A 455 10.59 -23.05 -5.01
C MET A 455 10.97 -22.53 -3.61
N LEU A 456 11.45 -23.39 -2.71
CA LEU A 456 11.88 -22.97 -1.37
C LEU A 456 13.07 -21.99 -1.43
N HIS A 457 14.05 -22.24 -2.30
CA HIS A 457 15.16 -21.30 -2.51
C HIS A 457 14.68 -19.97 -3.10
N ALA A 458 13.82 -20.00 -4.13
CA ALA A 458 13.28 -18.78 -4.74
C ALA A 458 12.43 -17.92 -3.79
N ASP A 459 11.70 -18.56 -2.87
CA ASP A 459 10.92 -17.89 -1.82
C ASP A 459 11.83 -17.21 -0.79
N GLN A 460 12.84 -17.94 -0.28
CA GLN A 460 13.85 -17.40 0.67
C GLN A 460 14.70 -16.28 0.06
N ASP A 461 15.17 -16.45 -1.16
CA ASP A 461 15.89 -15.42 -1.91
C ASP A 461 14.97 -14.21 -2.18
N GLY A 462 13.69 -14.47 -2.48
CA GLY A 462 12.65 -13.46 -2.70
C GLY A 462 12.36 -12.59 -1.47
N GLU A 463 12.17 -13.19 -0.30
CA GLU A 463 12.02 -12.44 0.96
C GLU A 463 13.23 -11.54 1.24
N LYS A 464 14.43 -12.06 1.01
CA LYS A 464 15.70 -11.36 1.23
C LYS A 464 15.93 -10.22 0.24
N LEU A 465 15.61 -10.42 -1.05
CA LEU A 465 15.57 -9.35 -2.06
C LEU A 465 14.56 -8.25 -1.69
N GLN A 466 13.36 -8.63 -1.25
CA GLN A 466 12.32 -7.68 -0.85
C GLN A 466 12.72 -6.89 0.42
N ALA A 467 13.42 -7.51 1.37
CA ALA A 467 13.99 -6.83 2.53
C ALA A 467 15.11 -5.84 2.15
N LEU A 468 16.00 -6.21 1.23
CA LEU A 468 17.05 -5.32 0.71
C LEU A 468 16.46 -4.16 -0.10
N LEU A 469 15.39 -4.39 -0.87
CA LEU A 469 14.68 -3.35 -1.61
C LEU A 469 14.01 -2.33 -0.68
N ARG A 470 13.44 -2.77 0.45
CA ARG A 470 12.93 -1.88 1.52
C ARG A 470 14.08 -1.04 2.11
N LEU A 471 15.17 -1.68 2.56
CA LEU A 471 16.34 -1.02 3.12
C LEU A 471 16.89 0.08 2.21
N LEU A 472 17.00 -0.21 0.91
CA LEU A 472 17.47 0.74 -0.10
C LEU A 472 16.48 1.89 -0.35
N THR A 473 15.18 1.62 -0.31
CA THR A 473 14.13 2.66 -0.40
C THR A 473 14.19 3.62 0.80
N GLU A 474 14.24 3.06 2.01
CA GLU A 474 14.34 3.84 3.25
C GLU A 474 15.65 4.64 3.34
N LEU A 475 16.76 4.10 2.83
CA LEU A 475 18.03 4.82 2.73
C LEU A 475 17.89 6.06 1.84
N MET A 476 17.27 5.93 0.65
CA MET A 476 17.05 7.07 -0.24
C MET A 476 16.10 8.12 0.37
N GLU A 477 15.15 7.72 1.22
CA GLU A 477 14.33 8.65 1.99
C GLU A 477 15.13 9.36 3.08
N ARG A 478 15.95 8.65 3.85
CA ARG A 478 16.87 9.23 4.85
C ARG A 478 17.88 10.19 4.20
N VAL A 479 18.36 9.91 2.99
CA VAL A 479 19.26 10.80 2.24
C VAL A 479 18.58 12.13 1.89
N ARG A 480 17.28 12.14 1.57
CA ARG A 480 16.53 13.41 1.37
C ARG A 480 16.45 14.23 2.66
N VAL A 481 16.26 13.57 3.81
CA VAL A 481 16.28 14.23 5.14
C VAL A 481 17.68 14.79 5.44
N VAL A 482 18.74 14.01 5.17
CA VAL A 482 20.14 14.46 5.29
C VAL A 482 20.42 15.70 4.44
N GLU A 483 19.95 15.71 3.20
CA GLU A 483 20.09 16.83 2.27
C GLU A 483 19.34 18.08 2.76
N ALA A 484 18.10 17.93 3.23
CA ALA A 484 17.32 19.02 3.83
C ALA A 484 17.98 19.59 5.10
N LEU A 485 18.39 18.73 6.04
CA LEU A 485 19.10 19.14 7.27
C LEU A 485 20.40 19.90 6.95
N SER A 486 21.08 19.57 5.84
CA SER A 486 22.30 20.25 5.42
C SER A 486 22.12 21.72 4.97
N THR A 487 20.90 22.21 4.80
CA THR A 487 20.59 23.61 4.43
C THR A 487 19.99 24.44 5.57
N VAL A 488 19.56 23.80 6.66
CA VAL A 488 18.90 24.45 7.81
C VAL A 488 19.70 25.63 8.41
N PRO A 489 21.04 25.60 8.55
CA PRO A 489 21.80 26.77 9.03
C PRO A 489 21.55 28.04 8.22
N GLN A 490 21.60 27.92 6.89
CA GLN A 490 21.41 29.03 5.96
C GLN A 490 19.96 29.49 5.97
N MET A 491 19.01 28.55 5.94
CA MET A 491 17.58 28.87 5.94
C MET A 491 17.13 29.58 7.21
N TYR A 492 17.67 29.20 8.39
CA TYR A 492 17.44 29.90 9.65
C TYR A 492 17.91 31.36 9.58
N CYS A 493 19.18 31.60 9.20
CA CYS A 493 19.73 32.95 9.11
C CYS A 493 18.96 33.85 8.12
N LEU A 494 18.57 33.31 6.95
CA LEU A 494 17.78 34.04 5.96
C LEU A 494 16.36 34.36 6.46
N ALA A 495 15.72 33.44 7.20
CA ALA A 495 14.40 33.67 7.78
C ALA A 495 14.42 34.79 8.84
N VAL A 496 15.44 34.81 9.72
CA VAL A 496 15.66 35.90 10.69
C VAL A 496 15.76 37.25 9.99
N VAL A 497 16.60 37.36 8.95
CA VAL A 497 16.78 38.60 8.16
C VAL A 497 15.50 39.05 7.46
N GLU A 498 14.72 38.12 6.91
CA GLU A 498 13.45 38.44 6.24
C GLU A 498 12.37 38.91 7.23
N VAL A 499 12.30 38.35 8.45
CA VAL A 499 11.41 38.84 9.52
C VAL A 499 11.77 40.29 9.88
N VAL A 500 13.06 40.58 10.09
CA VAL A 500 13.54 41.95 10.38
C VAL A 500 13.19 42.90 9.24
N ARG A 501 13.44 42.51 7.97
CA ARG A 501 13.09 43.32 6.78
C ARG A 501 11.60 43.63 6.72
N ARG A 502 10.73 42.65 6.98
CA ARG A 502 9.28 42.83 6.99
C ARG A 502 8.82 43.71 8.13
N LYS A 503 9.41 43.60 9.33
CA LYS A 503 9.11 44.52 10.45
C LYS A 503 9.56 45.95 10.18
N MET A 504 10.74 46.16 9.58
CA MET A 504 11.18 47.49 9.13
C MET A 504 10.22 48.09 8.08
N PHE A 505 9.81 47.30 7.07
CA PHE A 505 8.82 47.72 6.08
C PHE A 505 7.47 48.08 6.73
N MET A 506 6.96 47.19 7.58
CA MET A 506 5.69 47.33 8.28
C MET A 506 5.65 48.61 9.13
N ARG A 507 6.76 48.99 9.78
CA ARG A 507 6.86 50.22 10.58
C ARG A 507 6.62 51.46 9.70
N HIS A 508 7.42 51.63 8.64
CA HIS A 508 7.30 52.78 7.74
C HIS A 508 5.97 52.81 6.96
N TYR A 509 5.45 51.64 6.56
CA TYR A 509 4.13 51.54 5.95
C TYR A 509 3.02 52.00 6.91
N ARG A 510 3.07 51.60 8.19
CA ARG A 510 2.11 52.02 9.22
C ARG A 510 2.24 53.50 9.55
N GLU A 511 3.47 54.03 9.67
CA GLU A 511 3.75 55.46 9.85
C GLU A 511 3.09 56.29 8.72
N TRP A 512 3.41 55.99 7.46
CA TRP A 512 2.85 56.65 6.28
C TRP A 512 1.33 56.53 6.19
N ALA A 513 0.79 55.30 6.28
CA ALA A 513 -0.64 55.08 6.09
C ALA A 513 -1.49 55.68 7.22
N TYR A 514 -0.97 55.77 8.45
CA TYR A 514 -1.68 56.45 9.54
C TYR A 514 -1.66 57.97 9.39
N ALA A 515 -0.57 58.56 8.87
CA ALA A 515 -0.53 59.98 8.54
C ALA A 515 -1.50 60.31 7.38
N LEU A 516 -1.49 59.53 6.31
CA LEU A 516 -2.41 59.63 5.18
C LEU A 516 -3.88 59.55 5.63
N VAL A 517 -4.21 58.64 6.56
CA VAL A 517 -5.57 58.47 7.09
C VAL A 517 -5.95 59.58 8.09
N LYS A 518 -5.00 60.15 8.82
CA LYS A 518 -5.24 61.32 9.69
C LYS A 518 -5.66 62.53 8.85
N ASP A 519 -4.86 62.85 7.84
CA ASP A 519 -5.09 64.04 7.01
C ASP A 519 -6.24 63.83 6.02
N GLY A 520 -6.42 62.62 5.49
CA GLY A 520 -7.59 62.24 4.70
C GLY A 520 -8.92 62.36 5.46
N LYS A 521 -8.96 62.01 6.77
CA LYS A 521 -10.11 62.30 7.64
C LYS A 521 -10.36 63.80 7.80
N LEU A 522 -9.30 64.59 8.02
CA LEU A 522 -9.43 66.04 8.21
C LEU A 522 -9.92 66.75 6.94
N LEU A 523 -9.47 66.31 5.76
CA LEU A 523 -9.98 66.76 4.46
C LEU A 523 -11.47 66.38 4.27
N TYR A 524 -11.81 65.12 4.59
CA TYR A 524 -13.19 64.62 4.47
C TYR A 524 -14.16 65.40 5.36
N GLU A 525 -13.82 65.62 6.63
CA GLU A 525 -14.68 66.35 7.57
C GLU A 525 -14.77 67.85 7.25
N ALA A 526 -13.71 68.47 6.69
CA ALA A 526 -13.77 69.86 6.20
C ALA A 526 -14.73 70.01 5.01
N GLU A 527 -14.61 69.16 3.99
CA GLU A 527 -15.50 69.14 2.83
C GLU A 527 -16.95 68.79 3.24
N LYS A 528 -17.12 67.83 4.16
CA LYS A 528 -18.42 67.50 4.74
C LYS A 528 -19.03 68.68 5.48
N PHE A 529 -18.26 69.41 6.29
CA PHE A 529 -18.75 70.60 6.98
C PHE A 529 -19.20 71.70 6.01
N LYS A 530 -18.46 71.91 4.90
CA LYS A 530 -18.85 72.85 3.83
C LYS A 530 -20.15 72.41 3.15
N ARG A 531 -20.27 71.12 2.76
CA ARG A 531 -21.52 70.55 2.20
C ARG A 531 -22.70 70.59 3.15
N GLU A 532 -22.51 70.27 4.43
CA GLU A 532 -23.57 70.37 5.44
C GLU A 532 -24.02 71.81 5.66
N SER A 533 -23.09 72.77 5.65
CA SER A 533 -23.39 74.20 5.90
C SER A 533 -24.14 74.81 4.73
N PHE A 534 -23.66 74.63 3.50
CA PHE A 534 -24.44 74.97 2.31
C PHE A 534 -25.77 74.21 2.28
N GLY A 535 -25.76 72.92 2.63
CA GLY A 535 -26.93 72.07 2.71
C GLY A 535 -28.01 72.62 3.65
N LYS A 536 -27.65 73.10 4.84
CA LYS A 536 -28.57 73.74 5.80
C LYS A 536 -29.32 74.93 5.18
N LEU A 537 -28.62 75.76 4.42
CA LEU A 537 -29.19 76.93 3.71
C LEU A 537 -30.06 76.49 2.51
N PHE A 538 -29.56 75.57 1.70
CA PHE A 538 -30.16 75.19 0.41
C PHE A 538 -31.26 74.11 0.52
N ARG A 539 -31.42 73.44 1.67
CA ARG A 539 -32.39 72.33 1.88
C ARG A 539 -33.83 72.67 1.50
N LYS A 540 -34.23 73.93 1.74
CA LYS A 540 -35.57 74.47 1.44
C LYS A 540 -35.68 75.17 0.08
N SER A 541 -34.59 75.25 -0.69
CA SER A 541 -34.57 75.95 -1.99
C SER A 541 -35.34 75.17 -3.06
N PHE A 542 -36.24 75.86 -3.77
CA PHE A 542 -36.99 75.29 -4.90
C PHE A 542 -36.08 74.87 -6.07
N LEU A 543 -34.85 75.42 -6.12
CA LEU A 543 -33.85 75.12 -7.14
C LEU A 543 -33.24 73.71 -6.99
N ARG A 544 -33.16 73.20 -5.75
CA ARG A 544 -32.42 71.96 -5.39
C ARG A 544 -32.82 70.76 -6.23
N ASN A 545 -34.10 70.45 -6.30
CA ASN A 545 -34.59 69.25 -7.00
C ASN A 545 -34.86 69.46 -8.50
N ARG A 546 -34.80 70.71 -8.99
CA ARG A 546 -35.14 71.07 -10.38
C ARG A 546 -33.93 71.40 -11.25
N LEU A 547 -32.95 72.15 -10.74
CA LEU A 547 -31.76 72.55 -11.49
C LEU A 547 -30.47 71.88 -11.00
N PHE A 548 -30.31 71.69 -9.69
CA PHE A 548 -29.03 71.25 -9.09
C PHE A 548 -29.09 69.81 -8.55
N ARG A 549 -29.52 68.87 -9.41
CA ARG A 549 -29.56 67.44 -9.08
C ARG A 549 -28.15 66.92 -8.82
N GLY A 550 -27.99 66.12 -7.76
CA GLY A 550 -26.70 65.51 -7.38
C GLY A 550 -25.90 66.26 -6.31
N LEU A 551 -26.30 67.47 -5.90
CA LEU A 551 -25.66 68.18 -4.77
C LEU A 551 -25.80 67.46 -3.41
N ASP A 552 -26.75 66.52 -3.29
CA ASP A 552 -26.91 65.66 -2.12
C ASP A 552 -25.92 64.47 -2.10
N SER A 553 -25.00 64.37 -3.07
CA SER A 553 -23.98 63.32 -3.16
C SER A 553 -22.84 63.54 -2.17
N TRP A 554 -22.26 62.45 -1.66
CA TRP A 554 -21.19 62.45 -0.67
C TRP A 554 -19.92 61.75 -1.20
N PRO A 555 -18.72 62.20 -0.82
CA PRO A 555 -17.50 61.44 -1.09
C PRO A 555 -17.54 60.09 -0.34
N PRO A 556 -16.89 59.01 -0.84
CA PRO A 556 -16.94 57.71 -0.18
C PRO A 556 -16.25 57.69 1.20
N THR A 557 -16.98 57.29 2.25
CA THR A 557 -16.50 57.20 3.65
C THR A 557 -15.49 56.08 3.93
N SER A 558 -14.99 55.40 2.89
CA SER A 558 -14.11 54.22 2.96
C SER A 558 -12.67 54.48 2.52
N PHE A 559 -12.41 55.53 1.74
CA PHE A 559 -11.09 55.81 1.16
C PHE A 559 -10.34 56.90 1.94
N CYS A 560 -9.09 56.63 2.34
CA CYS A 560 -8.25 57.52 3.18
C CYS A 560 -8.88 58.01 4.50
N THR A 561 -9.98 57.39 4.95
CA THR A 561 -10.69 57.72 6.20
C THR A 561 -10.61 56.60 7.25
N ARG A 562 -10.11 55.42 6.87
CA ARG A 562 -10.02 54.22 7.73
C ARG A 562 -8.59 53.67 7.67
N LYS A 563 -8.07 53.21 8.81
CA LYS A 563 -6.75 52.56 8.86
C LYS A 563 -6.77 51.29 7.99
N PRO A 564 -5.66 50.93 7.31
CA PRO A 564 -5.55 49.64 6.62
C PRO A 564 -5.83 48.46 7.58
N ARG A 565 -6.24 47.33 7.00
CA ARG A 565 -6.21 46.05 7.74
C ARG A 565 -4.78 45.77 8.18
N ARG A 566 -4.62 45.17 9.36
CA ARG A 566 -3.32 44.69 9.81
C ARG A 566 -2.88 43.49 8.96
N PHE A 567 -1.58 43.34 8.86
CA PHE A 567 -0.87 42.22 8.22
C PHE A 567 0.48 42.08 8.92
N ASP A 568 1.09 40.91 8.80
CA ASP A 568 2.39 40.55 9.42
C ASP A 568 2.41 40.62 10.97
N ASP A 569 1.24 40.63 11.61
CA ASP A 569 1.08 40.65 13.09
C ASP A 569 1.57 39.34 13.76
N GLU A 570 1.64 38.23 13.01
CA GLU A 570 2.13 36.92 13.48
C GLU A 570 3.65 36.75 13.35
N LEU A 571 4.39 37.75 12.84
CA LEU A 571 5.84 37.65 12.69
C LEU A 571 6.56 37.67 14.06
N PRO A 572 7.49 36.72 14.33
CA PRO A 572 8.25 36.65 15.59
C PRO A 572 8.95 37.97 15.96
N ASP A 573 9.12 38.21 17.25
CA ASP A 573 9.74 39.45 17.75
C ASP A 573 11.27 39.39 17.69
N ILE A 574 11.78 39.62 16.49
CA ILE A 574 13.20 39.74 16.14
C ILE A 574 13.45 41.21 15.80
N SER A 575 14.38 41.81 16.55
CA SER A 575 14.85 43.18 16.38
C SER A 575 16.07 43.27 15.45
N VAL A 576 16.54 44.49 15.16
CA VAL A 576 17.81 44.68 14.41
C VAL A 576 19.00 44.32 15.31
N GLU A 577 18.83 44.50 16.61
CA GLU A 577 19.75 44.19 17.69
C GLU A 577 19.95 42.67 17.83
N ASP A 578 18.86 41.88 17.78
CA ASP A 578 18.92 40.40 17.73
C ASP A 578 19.70 39.88 16.50
N LEU A 579 19.51 40.54 15.35
CA LEU A 579 20.23 40.22 14.12
C LEU A 579 21.73 40.58 14.22
N GLN A 580 22.07 41.68 14.88
CA GLN A 580 23.47 42.05 15.15
C GLN A 580 24.13 41.10 16.17
N TYR A 581 23.40 40.70 17.21
CA TYR A 581 23.81 39.68 18.17
C TYR A 581 24.06 38.32 17.48
N LEU A 582 23.11 37.84 16.66
CA LEU A 582 23.32 36.63 15.86
C LEU A 582 24.55 36.76 14.96
N LYS A 583 24.75 37.90 14.30
CA LYS A 583 25.91 38.13 13.45
C LYS A 583 27.24 38.09 14.22
N SER A 584 27.27 38.51 15.49
CA SER A 584 28.48 38.47 16.32
C SER A 584 28.76 37.10 16.94
N CYS A 585 27.73 36.31 17.25
CA CYS A 585 27.87 34.99 17.88
C CYS A 585 27.89 33.81 16.91
N CYS A 586 27.23 33.90 15.75
CA CYS A 586 27.19 32.81 14.77
C CYS A 586 28.56 32.56 14.10
N PRO A 587 28.85 31.31 13.69
CA PRO A 587 30.10 30.97 13.03
C PRO A 587 30.21 31.57 11.62
N LEU A 588 31.45 31.80 11.16
CA LEU A 588 31.79 32.49 9.90
C LEU A 588 31.07 31.92 8.68
N GLU A 589 30.82 30.61 8.70
CA GLU A 589 30.13 29.83 7.66
C GLU A 589 28.71 30.34 7.35
N VAL A 590 28.04 31.04 8.29
CA VAL A 590 26.68 31.59 8.11
C VAL A 590 26.57 33.10 8.30
N GLN A 591 27.59 33.77 8.83
CA GLN A 591 27.59 35.24 8.97
C GLN A 591 27.23 36.01 7.67
N PRO A 592 27.64 35.58 6.46
CA PRO A 592 27.22 36.23 5.20
C PRO A 592 25.70 36.31 4.98
N PHE A 593 24.91 35.42 5.60
CA PHE A 593 23.45 35.41 5.49
C PHE A 593 22.77 36.31 6.53
N LEU A 594 23.50 36.84 7.51
CA LEU A 594 23.00 37.69 8.60
C LEU A 594 23.27 39.18 8.35
N MET A 595 22.94 39.67 7.14
CA MET A 595 23.08 41.10 6.80
C MET A 595 21.84 41.89 7.20
N VAL A 596 22.05 43.10 7.74
CA VAL A 596 20.97 44.05 8.01
C VAL A 596 20.34 44.45 6.66
N PRO A 597 19.01 44.34 6.49
CA PRO A 597 18.36 44.67 5.22
C PRO A 597 18.47 46.15 4.86
N THR A 598 18.89 46.46 3.63
CA THR A 598 18.73 47.79 3.05
C THR A 598 17.25 48.00 2.70
N MET A 599 16.65 49.04 3.28
CA MET A 599 15.28 49.43 2.97
C MET A 599 15.18 50.26 1.69
N CYS A 600 14.00 50.25 1.05
CA CYS A 600 13.66 51.19 -0.01
C CYS A 600 13.62 52.63 0.52
N ASP A 601 13.79 53.62 -0.36
CA ASP A 601 13.59 55.01 0.01
C ASP A 601 12.10 55.32 0.24
N PHE A 602 11.75 55.76 1.45
CA PHE A 602 10.40 56.17 1.84
C PHE A 602 10.19 57.69 1.75
N GLU A 603 11.22 58.48 1.44
CA GLU A 603 11.12 59.94 1.36
C GLU A 603 10.08 60.47 0.34
N PRO A 604 9.85 59.82 -0.81
CA PRO A 604 8.73 60.20 -1.70
C PRO A 604 7.35 60.08 -1.04
N LEU A 605 7.18 59.16 -0.08
CA LEU A 605 5.95 58.96 0.67
C LEU A 605 5.80 59.96 1.83
N ASN A 606 6.91 60.36 2.47
CA ASN A 606 6.94 61.46 3.44
C ASN A 606 6.47 62.76 2.77
N ARG A 607 7.07 63.11 1.64
CA ARG A 607 6.76 64.34 0.89
C ARG A 607 5.34 64.38 0.34
N HIS A 608 4.77 63.21 0.02
CA HIS A 608 3.34 63.09 -0.32
C HIS A 608 2.44 63.43 0.87
N VAL A 609 2.78 62.96 2.09
CA VAL A 609 2.06 63.31 3.32
C VAL A 609 2.19 64.81 3.63
N GLU A 610 3.37 65.40 3.51
CA GLU A 610 3.56 66.86 3.70
C GLU A 610 2.68 67.68 2.73
N THR A 611 2.64 67.27 1.46
CA THR A 611 1.82 67.92 0.42
C THR A 611 0.33 67.81 0.73
N LEU A 612 -0.14 66.64 1.19
CA LEU A 612 -1.52 66.46 1.63
C LEU A 612 -1.83 67.29 2.89
N HIS A 613 -0.89 67.40 3.82
CA HIS A 613 -1.07 68.19 5.04
C HIS A 613 -1.27 69.68 4.73
N GLN A 614 -0.51 70.23 3.79
CA GLN A 614 -0.71 71.60 3.29
C GLN A 614 -2.09 71.77 2.62
N LEU A 615 -2.53 70.77 1.84
CA LEU A 615 -3.86 70.78 1.23
C LEU A 615 -4.99 70.72 2.29
N VAL A 616 -4.81 69.98 3.38
CA VAL A 616 -5.76 69.97 4.52
C VAL A 616 -5.86 71.34 5.16
N GLN A 617 -4.73 71.99 5.44
CA GLN A 617 -4.72 73.35 6.03
C GLN A 617 -5.44 74.35 5.11
N ALA A 618 -5.19 74.28 3.79
CA ALA A 618 -5.91 75.10 2.81
C ALA A 618 -7.41 74.79 2.77
N ALA A 619 -7.81 73.52 2.77
CA ALA A 619 -9.22 73.11 2.73
C ALA A 619 -10.00 73.48 4.01
N GLN A 620 -9.32 73.50 5.16
CA GLN A 620 -9.86 73.93 6.46
C GLN A 620 -9.93 75.46 6.62
N SER A 621 -9.22 76.22 5.77
CA SER A 621 -9.37 77.68 5.75
C SER A 621 -10.80 78.09 5.34
N VAL A 622 -11.27 79.19 5.93
CA VAL A 622 -12.59 79.75 5.65
C VAL A 622 -12.49 80.57 4.36
N ASP A 623 -12.96 80.00 3.26
CA ASP A 623 -13.17 80.75 2.02
C ASP A 623 -14.35 81.73 2.15
N GLU A 624 -14.34 82.79 1.32
CA GLU A 624 -15.34 83.86 1.32
C GLU A 624 -16.77 83.33 1.14
N MET A 625 -16.93 82.24 0.39
CA MET A 625 -18.22 81.57 0.20
C MET A 625 -18.70 80.88 1.47
N SER A 626 -17.82 80.18 2.19
CA SER A 626 -18.10 79.54 3.48
C SER A 626 -18.42 80.56 4.57
N GLN A 627 -17.73 81.71 4.57
CA GLN A 627 -18.07 82.84 5.44
C GLN A 627 -19.47 83.38 5.09
N THR A 628 -19.73 83.69 3.83
CA THR A 628 -21.03 84.18 3.35
C THR A 628 -22.17 83.22 3.69
N ILE A 629 -21.97 81.91 3.53
CA ILE A 629 -22.95 80.87 3.90
C ILE A 629 -23.19 80.87 5.42
N THR A 630 -22.13 81.01 6.22
CA THR A 630 -22.22 81.06 7.68
C THR A 630 -22.99 82.30 8.16
N ASP A 631 -22.73 83.46 7.56
CA ASP A 631 -23.43 84.69 7.88
C ASP A 631 -24.90 84.64 7.45
N LEU A 632 -25.21 84.13 6.25
CA LEU A 632 -26.61 83.90 5.81
C LEU A 632 -27.36 82.90 6.70
N LEU A 633 -26.68 81.88 7.25
CA LEU A 633 -27.24 80.97 8.24
C LEU A 633 -27.50 81.66 9.58
N ASN A 634 -26.59 82.53 10.02
CA ASN A 634 -26.75 83.34 11.24
C ASN A 634 -27.89 84.36 11.09
N GLU A 635 -28.01 85.02 9.94
CA GLU A 635 -29.12 85.92 9.59
C GLU A 635 -30.46 85.17 9.54
N GLN A 636 -30.52 83.98 8.92
CA GLN A 636 -31.73 83.15 9.00
C GLN A 636 -32.08 82.81 10.45
N ARG A 637 -31.09 82.42 11.27
CA ARG A 637 -31.30 82.08 12.69
C ARG A 637 -31.85 83.27 13.48
N ALA A 638 -31.28 84.46 13.29
CA ALA A 638 -31.77 85.71 13.87
C ALA A 638 -33.17 86.11 13.33
N SER A 639 -33.46 85.80 12.07
CA SER A 639 -34.76 86.06 11.44
C SER A 639 -35.87 85.14 11.96
N TYR A 640 -35.59 83.85 12.22
CA TYR A 640 -36.54 82.98 12.92
C TYR A 640 -36.79 83.47 14.36
N SER A 641 -35.76 83.99 15.04
CA SER A 641 -35.91 84.62 16.37
C SER A 641 -36.69 85.95 16.37
N ARG A 642 -36.92 86.56 15.20
CA ARG A 642 -37.70 87.81 15.04
C ARG A 642 -39.06 87.64 14.35
N SER A 643 -39.34 86.50 13.73
CA SER A 643 -40.56 86.28 12.90
C SER A 643 -41.68 85.50 13.60
N THR A 644 -41.66 85.44 14.94
CA THR A 644 -42.77 84.91 15.76
C THR A 644 -44.06 85.74 15.71
N HIS A 645 -44.10 86.86 14.98
CA HIS A 645 -45.33 87.58 14.68
C HIS A 645 -45.53 87.84 13.17
N ARG A 646 -46.69 87.37 12.68
CA ARG A 646 -47.34 87.61 11.37
C ARG A 646 -46.74 86.96 10.11
N SER A 647 -47.15 85.71 9.89
CA SER A 647 -48.26 85.34 8.99
C SER A 647 -48.63 86.30 7.82
N SER A 648 -49.02 85.84 6.61
CA SER A 648 -49.11 84.46 6.05
C SER A 648 -49.64 84.46 4.59
N VAL A 649 -49.49 83.32 3.89
CA VAL A 649 -50.19 82.89 2.65
C VAL A 649 -49.83 83.60 1.32
N PHE A 650 -49.27 82.87 0.34
CA PHE A 650 -49.97 82.50 -0.91
C PHE A 650 -49.23 81.42 -1.73
N THR A 651 -49.86 80.93 -2.80
CA THR A 651 -49.55 79.72 -3.58
C THR A 651 -49.31 80.06 -5.09
N PRO A 652 -49.38 79.16 -6.10
CA PRO A 652 -48.16 78.48 -6.58
C PRO A 652 -48.01 78.34 -8.14
N GLN A 653 -46.95 77.65 -8.59
CA GLN A 653 -46.84 76.89 -9.88
C GLN A 653 -46.90 77.64 -11.24
N SER A 654 -46.52 77.07 -12.41
CA SER A 654 -45.46 76.07 -12.78
C SER A 654 -45.26 76.00 -14.33
N GLU A 655 -44.58 74.95 -14.84
CA GLU A 655 -44.38 74.54 -16.27
C GLU A 655 -43.23 75.27 -17.04
N SER A 656 -42.49 74.70 -18.03
CA SER A 656 -42.49 73.36 -18.72
C SER A 656 -41.11 72.98 -19.36
N ILE A 657 -40.84 71.66 -19.46
CA ILE A 657 -39.97 70.76 -20.31
C ILE A 657 -39.39 71.26 -21.68
N PRO A 658 -38.50 70.54 -22.48
CA PRO A 658 -37.62 69.33 -22.31
C PRO A 658 -36.18 69.33 -22.98
N GLY A 659 -35.35 68.26 -22.81
CA GLY A 659 -34.17 67.88 -23.69
C GLY A 659 -32.80 67.52 -23.01
N THR A 660 -31.69 67.01 -23.64
CA THR A 660 -31.44 66.05 -24.79
C THR A 660 -29.95 65.51 -24.86
N THR A 661 -29.72 64.25 -25.31
CA THR A 661 -28.53 63.58 -25.99
C THR A 661 -27.00 63.79 -25.68
N THR A 662 -26.29 62.69 -25.29
CA THR A 662 -25.07 61.95 -25.86
C THR A 662 -23.84 62.67 -26.54
N PRO A 663 -22.62 62.07 -26.82
CA PRO A 663 -22.21 60.62 -26.97
C PRO A 663 -20.73 60.14 -26.62
N MET A 664 -20.42 58.83 -26.83
CA MET A 664 -19.09 58.15 -27.13
C MET A 664 -17.95 58.08 -26.05
N SER A 665 -16.81 57.34 -26.13
CA SER A 665 -16.31 56.01 -26.69
C SER A 665 -14.83 55.75 -26.15
N SER A 666 -13.90 54.80 -26.46
CA SER A 666 -13.69 53.67 -27.43
C SER A 666 -12.46 52.74 -27.05
N LYS A 667 -12.27 51.59 -27.77
CA LYS A 667 -11.00 50.81 -28.08
C LYS A 667 -10.41 49.68 -27.16
N THR A 668 -9.46 48.90 -27.74
CA THR A 668 -9.09 47.44 -27.57
C THR A 668 -7.54 47.21 -27.48
N PRO A 669 -6.93 46.01 -27.12
CA PRO A 669 -6.73 44.83 -28.04
C PRO A 669 -6.44 43.36 -27.51
N SER A 670 -6.75 42.37 -28.37
CA SER A 670 -6.06 41.09 -28.76
C SER A 670 -5.43 40.03 -27.80
N SER A 671 -5.66 38.72 -28.09
CA SER A 671 -4.63 37.75 -28.60
C SER A 671 -5.06 36.24 -28.71
N LEU A 672 -4.24 35.45 -29.42
CA LEU A 672 -4.08 33.95 -29.49
C LEU A 672 -4.95 33.07 -30.42
N ASN A 673 -4.34 31.94 -30.84
CA ASN A 673 -4.76 30.97 -31.89
C ASN A 673 -4.88 29.52 -31.34
N LEU A 674 -5.55 28.62 -32.08
CA LEU A 674 -5.72 27.19 -31.75
C LEU A 674 -5.71 26.30 -33.01
N GLN A 675 -4.84 25.29 -33.09
CA GLN A 675 -4.96 24.18 -34.06
C GLN A 675 -4.10 22.95 -33.67
N GLY A 676 -4.53 21.73 -34.03
CA GLY A 676 -3.78 20.48 -33.83
C GLY A 676 -4.51 19.23 -34.42
N PRO A 677 -3.83 18.13 -34.83
CA PRO A 677 -4.50 16.98 -35.46
C PRO A 677 -4.18 15.55 -34.93
N SER A 678 -5.23 14.72 -34.91
CA SER A 678 -5.35 13.28 -35.30
C SER A 678 -4.45 12.13 -34.78
N CYS A 679 -5.16 11.13 -34.27
CA CYS A 679 -4.91 9.75 -33.81
C CYS A 679 -4.16 8.70 -34.71
N GLN A 680 -3.42 7.78 -34.04
CA GLN A 680 -3.45 6.27 -34.08
C GLN A 680 -3.18 5.48 -35.41
N PRO A 681 -3.02 4.11 -35.41
CA PRO A 681 -2.97 3.07 -34.33
C PRO A 681 -1.75 2.09 -34.37
N LEU A 682 -1.81 1.00 -33.58
CA LEU A 682 -0.83 -0.11 -33.42
C LEU A 682 -1.13 -1.34 -34.33
N HIS A 683 -0.20 -2.32 -34.38
CA HIS A 683 -0.42 -3.69 -34.91
C HIS A 683 0.29 -4.78 -34.08
N VAL A 684 -0.19 -6.04 -34.14
CA VAL A 684 0.23 -7.21 -33.34
C VAL A 684 0.45 -8.43 -34.28
N PRO A 685 1.32 -9.43 -33.98
CA PRO A 685 1.69 -10.51 -34.91
C PRO A 685 0.82 -11.80 -34.82
N VAL A 686 1.09 -12.75 -35.73
CA VAL A 686 0.37 -14.05 -35.92
C VAL A 686 1.42 -15.19 -36.10
N PRO A 687 1.18 -16.47 -35.70
CA PRO A 687 2.26 -17.44 -35.40
C PRO A 687 2.32 -18.76 -36.21
N ALA A 688 3.44 -19.47 -36.05
CA ALA A 688 3.69 -20.93 -36.25
C ALA A 688 3.63 -21.48 -37.71
N PRO A 689 4.28 -22.64 -38.03
CA PRO A 689 4.05 -23.96 -37.40
C PRO A 689 5.31 -24.69 -36.87
N LEU A 690 5.12 -25.89 -36.30
CA LEU A 690 6.14 -26.89 -35.89
C LEU A 690 6.19 -28.08 -36.86
N GLU A 691 7.26 -28.89 -36.81
CA GLU A 691 7.36 -30.23 -37.43
C GLU A 691 7.88 -31.29 -36.43
N ASP A 692 7.65 -32.58 -36.76
CA ASP A 692 7.81 -33.80 -35.95
C ASP A 692 9.14 -34.00 -35.20
N LEU A 693 9.05 -34.63 -34.01
CA LEU A 693 10.08 -35.53 -33.49
C LEU A 693 9.46 -36.76 -32.78
N SER A 694 10.10 -37.91 -32.95
CA SER A 694 9.60 -39.24 -32.56
C SER A 694 9.86 -39.59 -31.07
N PRO A 695 9.08 -40.49 -30.45
CA PRO A 695 9.11 -40.68 -29.00
C PRO A 695 9.77 -41.99 -28.55
N ASP A 696 11.00 -41.90 -28.03
CA ASP A 696 11.60 -42.98 -27.25
C ASP A 696 12.61 -42.40 -26.24
N SER A 697 12.84 -43.14 -25.14
CA SER A 697 13.72 -42.79 -24.02
C SER A 697 13.29 -41.62 -23.10
N ILE A 698 12.63 -41.95 -21.99
CA ILE A 698 12.66 -41.11 -20.77
C ILE A 698 14.04 -41.27 -20.14
N ASP A 699 14.97 -40.41 -20.52
CA ASP A 699 16.33 -40.40 -19.95
C ASP A 699 16.33 -39.79 -18.53
N ALA A 700 16.02 -40.64 -17.54
CA ALA A 700 15.97 -40.30 -16.13
C ALA A 700 17.38 -40.38 -15.50
N GLN A 701 18.32 -39.56 -15.96
CA GLN A 701 19.63 -39.46 -15.33
C GLN A 701 19.49 -38.94 -13.89
N THR A 702 20.12 -39.66 -12.96
CA THR A 702 19.99 -39.40 -11.52
C THR A 702 20.44 -38.00 -11.15
N PHE A 703 19.53 -37.18 -10.61
CA PHE A 703 19.93 -35.95 -9.94
C PHE A 703 20.59 -36.31 -8.60
N ASP A 704 21.88 -36.04 -8.49
CA ASP A 704 22.65 -36.39 -7.31
C ASP A 704 22.45 -35.37 -6.18
N PHE A 705 21.84 -35.82 -5.08
CA PHE A 705 21.56 -34.98 -3.92
C PHE A 705 22.75 -34.86 -2.95
N GLU A 706 23.83 -35.64 -3.12
CA GLU A 706 24.95 -35.67 -2.16
C GLU A 706 25.82 -34.38 -2.15
N THR A 707 25.60 -33.45 -3.08
CA THR A 707 26.26 -32.13 -3.06
C THR A 707 25.58 -31.13 -2.08
N ILE A 708 24.45 -31.50 -1.47
CA ILE A 708 23.73 -30.63 -0.51
C ILE A 708 24.33 -30.83 0.90
N GLY A 709 25.13 -29.85 1.34
CA GLY A 709 25.63 -29.81 2.72
C GLY A 709 24.49 -29.76 3.75
N PRO A 710 24.68 -30.32 4.96
CA PRO A 710 23.60 -30.48 5.93
C PRO A 710 23.10 -29.11 6.42
N SER A 711 21.88 -28.76 6.03
CA SER A 711 21.14 -27.67 6.66
C SER A 711 20.74 -28.10 8.07
N GLU A 712 21.36 -27.48 9.08
CA GLU A 712 21.04 -27.77 10.48
C GLU A 712 19.54 -27.55 10.74
N HIS A 713 18.87 -28.54 11.34
CA HIS A 713 17.50 -28.39 11.83
C HIS A 713 17.47 -27.53 13.10
N GLY A 714 17.68 -26.23 12.90
CA GLY A 714 17.54 -25.17 13.89
C GLY A 714 16.12 -25.14 14.44
N SER A 715 15.89 -25.89 15.51
CA SER A 715 14.61 -26.00 16.20
C SER A 715 14.35 -24.72 16.99
N SER A 716 13.79 -23.71 16.32
CA SER A 716 13.45 -22.44 16.95
C SER A 716 12.29 -22.60 17.94
N PRO A 717 12.45 -22.23 19.22
CA PRO A 717 11.41 -22.43 20.23
C PRO A 717 10.26 -21.43 20.09
N ALA A 718 9.08 -21.82 20.56
CA ALA A 718 7.90 -20.95 20.55
C ALA A 718 8.07 -19.74 21.49
N ALA A 719 7.99 -18.53 20.92
CA ALA A 719 7.85 -17.29 21.67
C ALA A 719 6.37 -16.85 21.62
N GLY A 720 5.61 -17.15 22.67
CA GLY A 720 4.26 -16.63 22.87
C GLY A 720 4.27 -15.29 23.59
N ILE A 721 3.37 -14.37 23.19
CA ILE A 721 3.01 -13.17 23.96
C ILE A 721 1.52 -12.86 23.66
N PRO A 722 0.65 -12.60 24.66
CA PRO A 722 0.78 -12.87 26.10
C PRO A 722 0.24 -14.27 26.49
#